data_AF-A0A6A6M909-F1
#
_entry.id   AF-A0A6A6M909-F1
#
_cell.length_a   1.000
_cell.length_b   1.000
_cell.length_c   1.000
_cell.angle_alpha   90.00
_cell.angle_beta   90.00
_cell.angle_gamma   90.00
#
_symmetry.space_group_name_H-M   'P 1'
#
loop_
_entity.id
_entity.type
_entity.pdbx_description
1 polymer ?
#
loop_
_entity_poly.entity_id
_entity_poly.type
_entity_poly.pdbx_seq_one_letter_code
_entity_poly.pdbx_strand_id
1 'polypeptide(L)'
;MPLGLAGKSAVCILLCVAVSLFAVVGADDPYRFFNWNVTYGDIYPLGVRQRGILINGQFPGPDIHSVTNDNLIINVFNSLDEPFLISWNGIQQRRNSYEDGVYGTTCPIPPGKNFTYILQVKDQIGSFYYFPSLGFHKAAGGFGGIRILSRPRIPVPFSDPDGDYTILIGDWYKSNHTDLKAILDGGNRLPFPDGILINGRGPNGYSLAVERGKTYRLRISNVGLQHSLNFRIQNHKMKLVEVEGTHTLQTTYSSLDVHVGQSYSVLVTADQPGQDYYIVVSSRFTTPILTTTGVLHYSNSAGPVSGPPPGGPTIQVDWSLNQARSIRTNLTASGPRPNPQGSYHYGMINTTRTIRFANSAGQVNGKQRYAVNSVSFVPTDTPLKLADYFKIPGVFRENSISDKPYGGGIYLDTSILTVDYRAFIEIVFENSEDIVQSWHLDGYSFFVAGMDGGQWTSDSRNQYNLRDAVARCTTQVYPNSWTAIYVPLDNVGMWNLRSEFWARQYLGQQLYLRVYTASTSLRDEYPIPKNALLCDYNFEDLYSSCLHLSCLMAVERILKDEASEEKGERARMASFVGAMAIADLVKTTLGPKGMDKILQSTGRGREVTVTNDGATILKSLHIDNAAAKVLVDISKVQDDEVGDGTTSVVVLAGELLREAEKLVAAKIHPMTIIAGYRMAAECARNALLQKVVDNKENEEKFKLDLMKIAMTTLSSKILSQDKEHFAKLAVDAVLRLKGSTNLESIQIIKKPGGSLKESFLDEGFILDKKIGIGQPKRIENAKILVANTAMDTDKVKIYGARVRVDSMSRVADIEAAEKQKMREKVDKIIAHGINCFVNRQLIYNFPEELFANAGILAIEHADFDGIERLALVTGGEIASTFDNPESVKLGHCKLIEEIMIGEDKLIHFSGVAMGQACTIVLRGASHHVLDEAERSLHDALCVLSQTVNDSRVLLGGGWPEMVMARDVDELARVTPGKKSHAIEAFSRALVAIPTIIADNAGLDSAELVAQLRAEHQKEGCAAGIDVITGSVGDMAELGISEAFKVKQAILLSATEAAEMILRVDEIITCAPRRREDRM
;
A
#
# COMPACT_ATOMS: atom_id res chain seq x y z
N MET A 1 28.18 -8.80 -58.36
CA MET A 1 27.86 -9.83 -57.34
C MET A 1 27.22 -9.15 -56.15
N PRO A 2 26.13 -9.71 -55.62
CA PRO A 2 25.26 -9.02 -54.65
C PRO A 2 25.83 -9.14 -53.23
N LEU A 3 25.84 -8.04 -52.48
CA LEU A 3 26.03 -8.09 -51.02
C LEU A 3 24.90 -8.93 -50.42
N GLY A 4 25.27 -10.03 -49.78
CA GLY A 4 24.37 -11.06 -49.28
C GLY A 4 23.39 -10.58 -48.20
N LEU A 5 22.28 -11.30 -48.12
CA LEU A 5 21.14 -11.07 -47.21
C LEU A 5 21.53 -10.81 -45.73
N ALA A 6 22.67 -11.34 -45.26
CA ALA A 6 23.10 -11.21 -43.87
C ALA A 6 23.40 -9.76 -43.43
N GLY A 7 23.91 -8.91 -44.34
CA GLY A 7 24.22 -7.50 -44.01
C GLY A 7 22.96 -6.64 -43.85
N LYS A 8 21.87 -6.99 -44.55
CA LYS A 8 20.59 -6.26 -44.46
C LYS A 8 19.83 -6.59 -43.17
N SER A 9 19.90 -7.84 -42.70
CA SER A 9 19.30 -8.23 -41.41
C SER A 9 20.01 -7.59 -40.22
N ALA A 10 21.34 -7.47 -40.24
CA ALA A 10 22.09 -6.80 -39.17
C ALA A 10 21.75 -5.31 -39.06
N VAL A 11 21.60 -4.61 -40.20
CA VAL A 11 21.20 -3.20 -40.23
C VAL A 11 19.74 -3.03 -39.79
N CYS A 12 18.82 -3.92 -40.18
CA CYS A 12 17.44 -3.89 -39.69
C CYS A 12 17.35 -4.17 -38.18
N ILE A 13 18.14 -5.10 -37.63
CA ILE A 13 18.18 -5.38 -36.20
C ILE A 13 18.74 -4.18 -35.43
N LEU A 14 19.81 -3.54 -35.93
CA LEU A 14 20.34 -2.31 -35.33
C LEU A 14 19.35 -1.15 -35.40
N LEU A 15 18.61 -1.02 -36.50
CA LEU A 15 17.55 -0.01 -36.63
C LEU A 15 16.38 -0.30 -35.69
N CYS A 16 15.96 -1.56 -35.56
CA CYS A 16 14.92 -1.98 -34.64
C CYS A 16 15.35 -1.75 -33.18
N VAL A 17 16.59 -2.09 -32.82
CA VAL A 17 17.16 -1.85 -31.48
C VAL A 17 17.25 -0.36 -31.18
N ALA A 18 17.69 0.45 -32.15
CA ALA A 18 17.72 1.91 -32.04
C ALA A 18 16.32 2.51 -31.90
N VAL A 19 15.34 2.04 -32.69
CA VAL A 19 13.93 2.47 -32.60
C VAL A 19 13.31 2.04 -31.28
N SER A 20 13.62 0.85 -30.75
CA SER A 20 13.19 0.44 -29.41
C SER A 20 13.89 1.21 -28.29
N LEU A 21 15.16 1.63 -28.46
CA LEU A 21 15.86 2.50 -27.51
C LEU A 21 15.30 3.93 -27.52
N PHE A 22 14.83 4.44 -28.67
CA PHE A 22 14.09 5.71 -28.76
C PHE A 22 12.65 5.61 -28.23
N ALA A 23 12.01 4.44 -28.31
CA ALA A 23 10.68 4.21 -27.76
C ALA A 23 10.65 4.12 -26.21
N VAL A 24 11.78 3.83 -25.57
CA VAL A 24 11.91 3.79 -24.09
C VAL A 24 12.00 5.19 -23.46
N VAL A 25 12.12 6.26 -24.25
CA VAL A 25 12.22 7.65 -23.74
C VAL A 25 10.84 8.26 -23.37
N GLY A 26 9.73 7.55 -23.59
CA GLY A 26 8.36 8.06 -23.35
C GLY A 26 7.65 7.57 -22.09
N ALA A 27 8.36 7.18 -21.03
CA ALA A 27 7.76 6.53 -19.86
C ALA A 27 7.42 7.46 -18.67
N ASP A 28 7.49 8.79 -18.84
CA ASP A 28 7.19 9.76 -17.77
C ASP A 28 5.82 10.44 -17.95
N ASP A 29 5.22 10.87 -16.84
CA ASP A 29 3.93 11.58 -16.85
C ASP A 29 4.09 12.99 -17.46
N PRO A 30 3.05 13.55 -18.12
CA PRO A 30 3.15 14.83 -18.83
C PRO A 30 3.56 16.00 -17.93
N TYR A 31 4.43 16.88 -18.43
CA TYR A 31 4.86 18.10 -17.73
C TYR A 31 4.08 19.33 -18.21
N ARG A 32 3.62 20.16 -17.26
CA ARG A 32 3.02 21.48 -17.51
C ARG A 32 3.87 22.56 -16.88
N PHE A 33 4.22 23.56 -17.67
CA PHE A 33 5.08 24.66 -17.24
C PHE A 33 4.27 25.95 -17.11
N PHE A 34 4.42 26.63 -15.98
CA PHE A 34 3.81 27.91 -15.70
C PHE A 34 4.88 28.90 -15.24
N ASN A 35 4.92 30.08 -15.86
CA ASN A 35 5.77 31.18 -15.42
C ASN A 35 4.87 32.28 -14.86
N TRP A 36 5.05 32.58 -13.57
CA TRP A 36 4.23 33.53 -12.82
C TRP A 36 5.10 34.69 -12.36
N ASN A 37 4.74 35.89 -12.79
CA ASN A 37 5.28 37.11 -12.24
C ASN A 37 4.29 37.71 -11.23
N VAL A 38 4.71 37.78 -9.97
CA VAL A 38 3.89 38.28 -8.86
C VAL A 38 4.22 39.74 -8.62
N THR A 39 3.25 40.62 -8.83
CA THR A 39 3.42 42.07 -8.74
C THR A 39 2.32 42.71 -7.91
N TYR A 40 2.60 43.85 -7.31
CA TYR A 40 1.54 44.72 -6.83
C TYR A 40 0.88 45.47 -7.99
N GLY A 41 -0.44 45.64 -7.92
CA GLY A 41 -1.22 46.44 -8.86
C GLY A 41 -2.51 46.97 -8.25
N ASP A 42 -3.18 47.84 -8.98
CA ASP A 42 -4.45 48.41 -8.55
C ASP A 42 -5.61 47.44 -8.80
N ILE A 43 -6.40 47.17 -7.75
CA ILE A 43 -7.64 46.38 -7.83
C ILE A 43 -8.82 47.18 -7.26
N TYR A 44 -10.04 46.84 -7.70
CA TYR A 44 -11.27 47.53 -7.30
C TYR A 44 -12.41 46.58 -6.87
N PRO A 45 -12.19 45.67 -5.90
CA PRO A 45 -13.14 44.57 -5.67
C PRO A 45 -14.50 45.04 -5.15
N LEU A 46 -14.52 46.06 -4.30
CA LEU A 46 -15.73 46.70 -3.75
C LEU A 46 -15.89 48.16 -4.23
N GLY A 47 -15.38 48.47 -5.43
CA GLY A 47 -15.41 49.83 -5.99
C GLY A 47 -14.44 50.81 -5.35
N VAL A 48 -13.60 50.36 -4.41
CA VAL A 48 -12.54 51.15 -3.77
C VAL A 48 -11.20 50.69 -4.34
N ARG A 49 -10.35 51.65 -4.73
CA ARG A 49 -8.99 51.37 -5.19
C ARG A 49 -8.15 50.82 -4.04
N GLN A 50 -7.54 49.66 -4.23
CA GLN A 50 -6.65 49.02 -3.26
C GLN A 50 -5.39 48.48 -3.94
N ARG A 51 -4.30 48.35 -3.19
CA ARG A 51 -3.07 47.71 -3.66
C ARG A 51 -3.23 46.19 -3.50
N GLY A 52 -3.45 45.49 -4.60
CA GLY A 52 -3.64 44.04 -4.65
C GLY A 52 -2.43 43.30 -5.19
N ILE A 53 -2.35 42.00 -4.91
CA ILE A 53 -1.36 41.10 -5.49
C ILE A 53 -1.94 40.50 -6.78
N LEU A 54 -1.26 40.76 -7.89
CA LEU A 54 -1.56 40.25 -9.22
C LEU A 54 -0.58 39.15 -9.59
N ILE A 55 -1.08 38.11 -10.27
CA ILE A 55 -0.23 37.08 -10.89
C ILE A 55 -0.38 37.23 -12.40
N ASN A 56 0.72 37.53 -13.09
CA ASN A 56 0.70 37.85 -14.53
C ASN A 56 -0.29 38.97 -14.88
N GLY A 57 -0.42 39.96 -13.99
CA GLY A 57 -1.35 41.09 -14.15
C GLY A 57 -2.84 40.75 -13.93
N GLN A 58 -3.17 39.54 -13.45
CA GLN A 58 -4.55 39.10 -13.25
C GLN A 58 -4.95 39.11 -11.76
N PHE A 59 -6.20 39.49 -11.50
CA PHE A 59 -6.89 39.32 -10.22
C PHE A 59 -8.36 38.91 -10.47
N PRO A 60 -8.81 37.75 -9.96
CA PRO A 60 -8.02 36.68 -9.34
C PRO A 60 -6.89 36.16 -10.23
N GLY A 61 -5.96 35.40 -9.65
CA GLY A 61 -4.84 34.80 -10.39
C GLY A 61 -5.29 33.77 -11.44
N PRO A 62 -4.40 33.38 -12.36
CA PRO A 62 -4.71 32.47 -13.45
C PRO A 62 -5.08 31.06 -12.98
N ASP A 63 -6.11 30.46 -13.59
CA ASP A 63 -6.49 29.07 -13.30
C ASP A 63 -5.41 28.07 -13.79
N ILE A 64 -5.06 27.11 -12.94
CA ILE A 64 -4.26 25.95 -13.33
C ILE A 64 -5.21 24.87 -13.86
N HIS A 65 -5.00 24.46 -15.10
CA HIS A 65 -5.71 23.34 -15.72
C HIS A 65 -4.77 22.15 -15.91
N SER A 66 -5.09 21.03 -15.27
CA SER A 66 -4.24 19.84 -15.22
C SER A 66 -5.08 18.56 -15.28
N VAL A 67 -4.45 17.46 -15.72
CA VAL A 67 -5.00 16.11 -15.63
C VAL A 67 -4.26 15.35 -14.52
N THR A 68 -4.95 14.41 -13.87
CA THR A 68 -4.35 13.59 -12.80
C THR A 68 -3.02 12.94 -13.24
N ASN A 69 -2.05 12.94 -12.33
CA ASN A 69 -0.64 12.57 -12.46
C ASN A 69 0.27 13.51 -13.27
N ASP A 70 -0.25 14.60 -13.87
CA ASP A 70 0.64 15.59 -14.50
C ASP A 70 1.67 16.14 -13.49
N ASN A 71 2.87 16.41 -13.99
CA ASN A 71 3.93 17.13 -13.29
C ASN A 71 3.75 18.64 -13.53
N LEU A 72 3.51 19.41 -12.47
CA LEU A 72 3.33 20.86 -12.52
C LEU A 72 4.62 21.57 -12.13
N ILE A 73 5.21 22.31 -13.08
CA ILE A 73 6.43 23.08 -12.89
C ILE A 73 6.05 24.56 -12.90
N ILE A 74 6.02 25.19 -11.73
CA ILE A 74 5.51 26.55 -11.56
C ILE A 74 6.64 27.45 -11.06
N ASN A 75 7.20 28.24 -11.98
CA ASN A 75 8.26 29.19 -11.68
C ASN A 75 7.66 30.54 -11.28
N VAL A 76 7.83 30.90 -10.00
CA VAL A 76 7.27 32.09 -9.38
C VAL A 76 8.37 33.14 -9.20
N PHE A 77 8.27 34.23 -9.94
CA PHE A 77 9.10 35.43 -9.77
C PHE A 77 8.42 36.38 -8.79
N ASN A 78 9.10 36.66 -7.68
CA ASN A 78 8.62 37.61 -6.69
C ASN A 78 9.11 39.02 -7.05
N SER A 79 8.23 39.83 -7.65
CA SER A 79 8.49 41.25 -7.92
C SER A 79 7.80 42.18 -6.90
N LEU A 80 7.39 41.64 -5.75
CA LEU A 80 6.93 42.43 -4.61
C LEU A 80 8.14 43.02 -3.86
N ASP A 81 7.87 44.01 -3.00
CA ASP A 81 8.85 44.59 -2.06
C ASP A 81 8.96 43.79 -0.75
N GLU A 82 8.31 42.63 -0.66
CA GLU A 82 8.27 41.75 0.53
C GLU A 82 8.51 40.28 0.17
N PRO A 83 8.97 39.43 1.12
CA PRO A 83 9.11 37.99 0.91
C PRO A 83 7.76 37.31 0.64
N PHE A 84 7.75 36.31 -0.24
CA PHE A 84 6.52 35.72 -0.75
C PHE A 84 6.57 34.19 -0.83
N LEU A 85 5.44 33.52 -0.57
CA LEU A 85 5.21 32.09 -0.78
C LEU A 85 3.79 31.82 -1.26
N ILE A 86 3.59 30.72 -1.97
CA ILE A 86 2.28 30.24 -2.42
C ILE A 86 2.02 28.87 -1.81
N SER A 87 0.89 28.73 -1.12
CA SER A 87 0.40 27.45 -0.63
C SER A 87 -0.68 26.86 -1.56
N TRP A 88 -0.74 25.53 -1.61
CA TRP A 88 -1.52 24.75 -2.55
C TRP A 88 -2.65 24.01 -1.84
N ASN A 89 -3.76 24.70 -1.54
CA ASN A 89 -4.82 24.17 -0.68
C ASN A 89 -5.39 22.85 -1.24
N GLY A 90 -5.15 21.76 -0.50
CA GLY A 90 -5.65 20.41 -0.82
C GLY A 90 -4.81 19.59 -1.80
N ILE A 91 -3.68 20.12 -2.30
CA ILE A 91 -2.70 19.32 -3.07
C ILE A 91 -1.86 18.50 -2.08
N GLN A 92 -1.80 17.17 -2.26
CA GLN A 92 -1.22 16.27 -1.26
C GLN A 92 0.31 16.23 -1.23
N GLN A 93 1.00 16.92 -2.16
CA GLN A 93 2.48 17.05 -2.20
C GLN A 93 3.23 15.78 -1.79
N ARG A 94 2.87 14.64 -2.39
CA ARG A 94 3.33 13.32 -1.91
C ARG A 94 4.85 13.23 -1.89
N ARG A 95 5.39 12.84 -0.75
CA ARG A 95 6.84 12.68 -0.46
C ARG A 95 7.64 13.98 -0.51
N ASN A 96 6.99 15.13 -0.65
CA ASN A 96 7.71 16.38 -0.91
C ASN A 96 7.10 17.57 -0.16
N SER A 97 7.21 17.57 1.17
CA SER A 97 6.73 18.68 1.98
C SER A 97 7.48 20.00 1.71
N TYR A 98 8.65 19.98 1.05
CA TYR A 98 9.39 21.19 0.69
C TYR A 98 8.63 22.11 -0.29
N GLU A 99 7.66 21.57 -1.01
CA GLU A 99 6.89 22.27 -2.04
C GLU A 99 5.53 22.81 -1.54
N ASP A 100 5.25 22.63 -0.24
CA ASP A 100 3.97 23.00 0.38
C ASP A 100 3.75 24.53 0.43
N GLY A 101 4.85 25.29 0.48
CA GLY A 101 4.83 26.75 0.34
C GLY A 101 4.23 27.47 1.54
N VAL A 102 4.49 26.97 2.74
CA VAL A 102 4.17 27.60 4.03
C VAL A 102 5.44 27.86 4.83
N TYR A 103 5.35 28.76 5.81
CA TYR A 103 6.51 29.26 6.56
C TYR A 103 7.36 28.15 7.20
N GLY A 104 6.75 27.06 7.69
CA GLY A 104 7.46 25.96 8.34
C GLY A 104 8.08 24.94 7.38
N THR A 105 7.75 24.98 6.09
CA THR A 105 8.25 23.99 5.10
C THR A 105 9.27 24.56 4.15
N THR A 106 9.08 25.82 3.74
CA THR A 106 9.79 26.41 2.60
C THR A 106 10.28 27.81 2.99
N CYS A 107 11.53 28.10 2.63
CA CYS A 107 12.09 29.44 2.78
C CYS A 107 11.36 30.45 1.88
N PRO A 108 10.97 31.64 2.40
CA PRO A 108 10.31 32.67 1.59
C PRO A 108 11.14 33.10 0.37
N ILE A 109 10.47 33.35 -0.77
CA ILE A 109 11.12 33.87 -1.97
C ILE A 109 11.46 35.35 -1.73
N PRO A 110 12.74 35.76 -1.72
CA PRO A 110 13.08 37.17 -1.50
C PRO A 110 12.61 38.08 -2.64
N PRO A 111 12.42 39.38 -2.39
CA PRO A 111 12.18 40.38 -3.43
C PRO A 111 13.19 40.30 -4.58
N GLY A 112 12.70 40.32 -5.83
CA GLY A 112 13.52 40.25 -7.04
C GLY A 112 14.12 38.86 -7.34
N LYS A 113 13.77 37.83 -6.56
CA LYS A 113 14.20 36.44 -6.77
C LYS A 113 13.04 35.59 -7.26
N ASN A 114 13.35 34.35 -7.66
CA ASN A 114 12.37 33.37 -8.07
C ASN A 114 12.59 32.02 -7.39
N PHE A 115 11.53 31.23 -7.36
CA PHE A 115 11.56 29.84 -6.93
C PHE A 115 10.63 29.03 -7.83
N THR A 116 11.04 27.81 -8.16
CA THR A 116 10.25 26.91 -9.01
C THR A 116 9.67 25.80 -8.17
N TYR A 117 8.35 25.80 -8.03
CA TYR A 117 7.62 24.72 -7.39
C TYR A 117 7.51 23.53 -8.35
N ILE A 118 7.84 22.33 -7.86
CA ILE A 118 7.75 21.09 -8.63
C ILE A 118 6.76 20.15 -7.96
N LEU A 119 5.53 20.15 -8.45
CA LEU A 119 4.42 19.41 -7.85
C LEU A 119 4.02 18.25 -8.77
N GLN A 120 3.48 17.18 -8.21
CA GLN A 120 2.81 16.13 -8.97
C GLN A 120 1.39 15.92 -8.44
N VAL A 121 0.39 16.10 -9.29
CA VAL A 121 -1.02 15.90 -8.93
C VAL A 121 -1.43 14.43 -9.01
N LYS A 122 -0.67 13.58 -8.32
CA LYS A 122 -0.76 12.13 -8.42
C LYS A 122 -2.00 11.55 -7.75
N ASP A 123 -2.79 10.79 -8.52
CA ASP A 123 -4.07 10.20 -8.11
C ASP A 123 -5.06 11.21 -7.49
N GLN A 124 -4.92 12.49 -7.82
CA GLN A 124 -5.85 13.54 -7.42
C GLN A 124 -6.67 13.98 -8.63
N ILE A 125 -7.95 14.21 -8.41
CA ILE A 125 -8.89 14.86 -9.33
C ILE A 125 -9.69 15.87 -8.50
N GLY A 126 -10.43 16.78 -9.11
CA GLY A 126 -11.34 17.68 -8.39
C GLY A 126 -10.91 19.14 -8.40
N SER A 127 -11.37 19.87 -7.39
CA SER A 127 -11.31 21.33 -7.35
C SER A 127 -10.52 21.79 -6.15
N PHE A 128 -9.46 22.55 -6.41
CA PHE A 128 -8.53 23.06 -5.42
C PHE A 128 -8.24 24.53 -5.74
N TYR A 129 -7.44 25.19 -4.90
CA TYR A 129 -7.02 26.56 -5.16
C TYR A 129 -5.66 26.81 -4.53
N TYR A 130 -4.98 27.87 -4.96
CA TYR A 130 -3.72 28.32 -4.37
C TYR A 130 -3.89 29.73 -3.81
N PHE A 131 -3.05 30.11 -2.85
CA PHE A 131 -3.09 31.44 -2.25
C PHE A 131 -1.76 31.82 -1.57
N PRO A 132 -1.49 33.10 -1.31
CA PRO A 132 -0.30 33.54 -0.61
C PRO A 132 -0.36 33.21 0.89
N SER A 133 0.67 32.56 1.43
CA SER A 133 0.68 32.07 2.81
C SER A 133 1.37 32.99 3.83
N LEU A 134 2.11 34.00 3.37
CA LEU A 134 2.90 34.90 4.23
C LEU A 134 2.27 36.29 4.36
N GLY A 135 2.78 37.08 5.30
CA GLY A 135 2.57 38.54 5.34
C GLY A 135 1.12 39.02 5.40
N PHE A 136 0.18 38.14 5.78
CA PHE A 136 -1.26 38.39 5.61
C PHE A 136 -1.67 38.68 4.14
N HIS A 137 -0.83 38.30 3.17
CA HIS A 137 -0.97 38.56 1.73
C HIS A 137 -2.24 37.98 1.11
N LYS A 138 -2.81 36.91 1.67
CA LYS A 138 -4.13 36.37 1.28
C LYS A 138 -5.22 37.45 1.25
N ALA A 139 -5.14 38.45 2.14
CA ALA A 139 -6.06 39.59 2.18
C ALA A 139 -5.92 40.58 1.02
N ALA A 140 -4.80 40.52 0.28
CA ALA A 140 -4.53 41.37 -0.87
C ALA A 140 -4.81 40.66 -2.21
N GLY A 141 -5.25 39.40 -2.20
CA GLY A 141 -5.46 38.60 -3.40
C GLY A 141 -4.38 37.55 -3.60
N GLY A 142 -3.87 37.44 -4.84
CA GLY A 142 -2.88 36.43 -5.21
C GLY A 142 -3.37 34.97 -5.18
N PHE A 143 -4.69 34.76 -5.05
CA PHE A 143 -5.31 33.44 -5.11
C PHE A 143 -5.88 33.12 -6.49
N GLY A 144 -5.96 31.84 -6.83
CA GLY A 144 -6.54 31.36 -8.10
C GLY A 144 -6.95 29.89 -8.01
N GLY A 145 -7.73 29.42 -8.98
CA GLY A 145 -8.27 28.06 -8.99
C GLY A 145 -7.30 27.02 -9.56
N ILE A 146 -7.45 25.78 -9.11
CA ILE A 146 -6.76 24.61 -9.65
C ILE A 146 -7.83 23.57 -10.02
N ARG A 147 -7.85 23.19 -11.29
CA ARG A 147 -8.76 22.16 -11.82
C ARG A 147 -7.94 20.96 -12.22
N ILE A 148 -8.20 19.84 -11.55
CA ILE A 148 -7.57 18.57 -11.87
C ILE A 148 -8.62 17.64 -12.46
N LEU A 149 -8.47 17.32 -13.74
CA LEU A 149 -9.38 16.47 -14.50
C LEU A 149 -8.97 14.99 -14.40
N SER A 150 -9.95 14.12 -14.58
CA SER A 150 -9.72 12.69 -14.77
C SER A 150 -9.01 12.42 -16.11
N ARG A 151 -8.25 11.32 -16.21
CA ARG A 151 -7.64 10.91 -17.49
C ARG A 151 -8.73 10.51 -18.50
N PRO A 152 -8.48 10.72 -19.80
CA PRO A 152 -9.35 10.18 -20.84
C PRO A 152 -9.53 8.67 -20.63
N ARG A 153 -10.79 8.19 -20.65
CA ARG A 153 -11.23 6.79 -20.40
C ARG A 153 -11.46 6.37 -18.94
N ILE A 154 -11.14 7.19 -17.93
CA ILE A 154 -11.59 6.91 -16.56
C ILE A 154 -12.97 7.53 -16.38
N PRO A 155 -14.05 6.73 -16.25
CA PRO A 155 -15.41 7.26 -16.17
C PRO A 155 -15.62 8.03 -14.87
N VAL A 156 -16.16 9.25 -14.99
CA VAL A 156 -16.66 10.04 -13.86
C VAL A 156 -18.15 9.72 -13.64
N PRO A 157 -18.67 9.80 -12.40
CA PRO A 157 -20.02 9.32 -12.08
C PRO A 157 -21.16 10.25 -12.55
N PHE A 158 -20.90 11.15 -13.50
CA PHE A 158 -21.85 12.08 -14.09
C PHE A 158 -21.49 12.34 -15.56
N SER A 159 -22.47 12.73 -16.37
CA SER A 159 -22.25 13.09 -17.78
C SER A 159 -21.34 14.31 -17.92
N ASP A 160 -20.62 14.38 -19.04
CA ASP A 160 -19.77 15.53 -19.34
C ASP A 160 -20.59 16.83 -19.38
N PRO A 161 -20.19 17.87 -18.61
CA PRO A 161 -20.88 19.15 -18.61
C PRO A 161 -20.56 19.95 -19.88
N ASP A 162 -21.50 20.78 -20.32
CA ASP A 162 -21.33 21.70 -21.46
C ASP A 162 -20.32 22.83 -21.19
N GLY A 163 -20.00 23.07 -19.91
CA GLY A 163 -18.94 23.99 -19.49
C GLY A 163 -18.51 23.75 -18.05
N ASP A 164 -17.26 24.07 -17.74
CA ASP A 164 -16.64 23.90 -16.42
C ASP A 164 -16.02 25.24 -15.98
N TYR A 165 -16.46 25.79 -14.85
CA TYR A 165 -16.10 27.14 -14.38
C TYR A 165 -15.66 27.17 -12.92
N THR A 166 -14.56 27.89 -12.63
CA THR A 166 -14.13 28.23 -11.27
C THR A 166 -14.95 29.41 -10.74
N ILE A 167 -15.44 29.28 -9.51
CA ILE A 167 -16.10 30.34 -8.74
C ILE A 167 -15.38 30.47 -7.39
N LEU A 168 -14.54 31.48 -7.27
CA LEU A 168 -13.88 31.85 -6.03
C LEU A 168 -14.76 32.84 -5.26
N ILE A 169 -15.22 32.43 -4.08
CA ILE A 169 -16.03 33.27 -3.19
C ILE A 169 -15.23 33.59 -1.93
N GLY A 170 -15.44 34.75 -1.32
CA GLY A 170 -14.71 35.10 -0.11
C GLY A 170 -15.17 36.43 0.48
N ASP A 171 -15.08 36.56 1.80
CA ASP A 171 -15.19 37.85 2.48
C ASP A 171 -13.98 38.75 2.16
N TRP A 172 -14.19 40.07 2.16
CA TRP A 172 -13.20 41.05 1.72
C TRP A 172 -13.21 42.32 2.57
N TYR A 173 -12.04 42.93 2.68
CA TYR A 173 -11.79 44.17 3.42
C TYR A 173 -11.41 45.30 2.46
N LYS A 174 -11.90 46.52 2.70
CA LYS A 174 -11.51 47.73 1.97
C LYS A 174 -10.15 48.28 2.42
N SER A 175 -9.66 47.87 3.59
CA SER A 175 -8.30 48.17 4.07
C SER A 175 -7.27 47.32 3.33
N ASN A 176 -6.06 47.86 3.15
CA ASN A 176 -4.96 47.08 2.56
C ASN A 176 -4.48 46.02 3.56
N HIS A 177 -3.89 44.93 3.04
CA HIS A 177 -3.37 43.85 3.89
C HIS A 177 -2.31 44.33 4.90
N THR A 178 -1.51 45.35 4.57
CA THR A 178 -0.54 45.97 5.48
C THR A 178 -1.20 46.62 6.69
N ASP A 179 -2.35 47.27 6.50
CA ASP A 179 -3.10 47.93 7.57
C ASP A 179 -3.76 46.88 8.47
N LEU A 180 -4.34 45.84 7.87
CA LEU A 180 -4.91 44.70 8.59
C LEU A 180 -3.84 43.98 9.42
N LYS A 181 -2.67 43.75 8.82
CA LYS A 181 -1.50 43.20 9.49
C LYS A 181 -1.08 44.07 10.68
N ALA A 182 -1.00 45.40 10.49
CA ALA A 182 -0.63 46.33 11.57
C ALA A 182 -1.63 46.29 12.75
N ILE A 183 -2.93 46.12 12.49
CA ILE A 183 -3.95 45.94 13.53
C ILE A 183 -3.66 44.66 14.34
N LEU A 184 -3.36 43.55 13.66
CA LEU A 184 -3.04 42.27 14.29
C LEU A 184 -1.72 42.32 15.08
N ASP A 185 -0.68 42.91 14.51
CA ASP A 185 0.64 43.06 15.14
C ASP A 185 0.55 43.94 16.42
N GLY A 186 -0.37 44.91 16.41
CA GLY A 186 -0.76 45.73 17.56
C GLY A 186 -1.58 44.98 18.62
N GLY A 187 -1.94 43.72 18.40
CA GLY A 187 -2.65 42.87 19.35
C GLY A 187 -4.18 43.04 19.32
N ASN A 188 -4.73 43.72 18.32
CA ASN A 188 -6.16 43.98 18.19
C ASN A 188 -6.84 42.96 17.28
N ARG A 189 -8.15 42.78 17.47
CA ARG A 189 -8.98 41.98 16.56
C ARG A 189 -9.29 42.79 15.29
N LEU A 190 -9.37 42.12 14.15
CA LEU A 190 -9.80 42.75 12.91
C LEU A 190 -11.26 43.23 13.02
N PRO A 191 -11.61 44.31 12.29
CA PRO A 191 -13.01 44.69 12.12
C PRO A 191 -13.78 43.59 11.37
N PHE A 192 -15.09 43.74 11.35
CA PHE A 192 -15.94 42.90 10.50
C PHE A 192 -15.64 43.21 9.01
N PRO A 193 -15.60 42.20 8.11
CA PRO A 193 -15.37 42.43 6.68
C PRO A 193 -16.38 43.37 6.04
N ASP A 194 -15.96 44.08 5.00
CA ASP A 194 -16.76 45.11 4.32
C ASP A 194 -17.74 44.53 3.28
N GLY A 195 -17.47 43.33 2.76
CA GLY A 195 -18.28 42.71 1.72
C GLY A 195 -17.87 41.28 1.38
N ILE A 196 -18.53 40.71 0.37
CA ILE A 196 -18.22 39.39 -0.20
C ILE A 196 -17.98 39.58 -1.70
N LEU A 197 -17.00 38.85 -2.22
CA LEU A 197 -16.66 38.83 -3.64
C LEU A 197 -17.07 37.51 -4.30
N ILE A 198 -17.38 37.58 -5.60
CA ILE A 198 -17.48 36.45 -6.51
C ILE A 198 -16.45 36.68 -7.63
N ASN A 199 -15.45 35.81 -7.74
CA ASN A 199 -14.32 35.92 -8.67
C ASN A 199 -13.69 37.32 -8.66
N GLY A 200 -13.40 37.85 -7.46
CA GLY A 200 -12.76 39.16 -7.27
C GLY A 200 -13.67 40.37 -7.48
N ARG A 201 -14.97 40.17 -7.75
CA ARG A 201 -15.93 41.26 -8.01
C ARG A 201 -17.00 41.36 -6.94
N GLY A 202 -17.35 42.60 -6.58
CA GLY A 202 -18.43 42.93 -5.66
C GLY A 202 -19.83 42.76 -6.27
N PRO A 203 -20.86 43.28 -5.59
CA PRO A 203 -22.26 43.08 -5.98
C PRO A 203 -22.55 43.45 -7.44
N ASN A 204 -23.24 42.55 -8.15
CA ASN A 204 -23.59 42.59 -9.58
C ASN A 204 -22.40 42.68 -10.55
N GLY A 205 -21.16 42.52 -10.08
CA GLY A 205 -19.98 42.63 -10.93
C GLY A 205 -19.65 41.37 -11.73
N TYR A 206 -20.12 40.20 -11.27
CA TYR A 206 -19.87 38.90 -11.92
C TYR A 206 -21.09 38.46 -12.74
N SER A 207 -20.85 38.03 -13.98
CA SER A 207 -21.86 37.45 -14.87
C SER A 207 -21.33 36.15 -15.48
N LEU A 208 -22.15 35.11 -15.48
CA LEU A 208 -21.88 33.80 -16.07
C LEU A 208 -22.91 33.53 -17.18
N ALA A 209 -22.45 33.43 -18.43
CA ALA A 209 -23.32 33.13 -19.56
C ALA A 209 -23.63 31.63 -19.65
N VAL A 210 -24.91 31.30 -19.87
CA VAL A 210 -25.41 29.93 -20.02
C VAL A 210 -26.43 29.84 -21.15
N GLU A 211 -26.54 28.67 -21.77
CA GLU A 211 -27.56 28.37 -22.77
C GLU A 211 -28.66 27.49 -22.15
N ARG A 212 -29.91 27.80 -22.50
CA ARG A 212 -31.07 27.07 -22.00
C ARG A 212 -31.00 25.58 -22.35
N GLY A 213 -31.24 24.72 -21.37
CA GLY A 213 -31.25 23.26 -21.48
C GLY A 213 -29.89 22.58 -21.30
N LYS A 214 -28.79 23.35 -21.24
CA LYS A 214 -27.43 22.82 -21.02
C LYS A 214 -27.09 22.68 -19.53
N THR A 215 -26.14 21.80 -19.22
CA THR A 215 -25.68 21.55 -17.85
C THR A 215 -24.23 22.00 -17.67
N TYR A 216 -23.99 22.85 -16.67
CA TYR A 216 -22.68 23.42 -16.38
C TYR A 216 -22.14 22.92 -15.04
N ARG A 217 -20.83 22.71 -14.95
CA ARG A 217 -20.11 22.42 -13.71
C ARG A 217 -19.53 23.70 -13.13
N LEU A 218 -19.89 23.99 -11.89
CA LEU A 218 -19.37 25.12 -11.12
C LEU A 218 -18.51 24.60 -9.98
N ARG A 219 -17.24 25.00 -9.95
CA ARG A 219 -16.24 24.66 -8.94
C ARG A 219 -16.10 25.81 -7.96
N ILE A 220 -16.77 25.70 -6.83
CA ILE A 220 -16.94 26.76 -5.86
C ILE A 220 -15.90 26.57 -4.75
N SER A 221 -15.00 27.53 -4.57
CA SER A 221 -13.98 27.52 -3.53
C SER A 221 -14.10 28.76 -2.66
N ASN A 222 -14.15 28.59 -1.34
CA ASN A 222 -14.15 29.72 -0.41
C ASN A 222 -12.71 30.12 -0.04
N VAL A 223 -12.22 31.16 -0.72
CA VAL A 223 -10.87 31.73 -0.60
C VAL A 223 -10.81 32.89 0.40
N GLY A 224 -11.89 33.12 1.16
CA GLY A 224 -12.00 34.20 2.14
C GLY A 224 -11.02 34.10 3.31
N LEU A 225 -11.16 35.05 4.24
CA LEU A 225 -10.28 35.16 5.40
C LEU A 225 -10.92 34.63 6.67
N GLN A 226 -12.26 34.63 6.77
CA GLN A 226 -12.93 34.35 8.03
C GLN A 226 -14.25 33.59 7.89
N HIS A 227 -15.12 33.96 6.95
CA HIS A 227 -16.53 33.58 7.06
C HIS A 227 -16.91 32.36 6.23
N SER A 228 -17.83 31.56 6.80
CA SER A 228 -18.59 30.57 6.04
C SER A 228 -19.60 31.26 5.15
N LEU A 229 -19.74 30.80 3.91
CA LEU A 229 -20.58 31.44 2.90
C LEU A 229 -21.64 30.47 2.39
N ASN A 230 -22.86 30.96 2.20
CA ASN A 230 -23.94 30.20 1.57
C ASN A 230 -24.06 30.62 0.10
N PHE A 231 -23.87 29.67 -0.80
CA PHE A 231 -24.01 29.84 -2.25
C PHE A 231 -25.36 29.31 -2.72
N ARG A 232 -26.04 30.05 -3.60
CA ARG A 232 -27.32 29.63 -4.21
C ARG A 232 -27.57 30.37 -5.52
N ILE A 233 -28.43 29.81 -6.36
CA ILE A 233 -28.83 30.41 -7.63
C ILE A 233 -30.36 30.49 -7.66
N GLN A 234 -30.90 31.65 -8.01
CA GLN A 234 -32.34 31.89 -8.06
C GLN A 234 -33.02 30.89 -8.99
N ASN A 235 -34.02 30.18 -8.46
CA ASN A 235 -34.83 29.17 -9.16
C ASN A 235 -34.05 27.96 -9.72
N HIS A 236 -32.76 27.82 -9.43
CA HIS A 236 -31.97 26.69 -9.89
C HIS A 236 -31.59 25.79 -8.71
N LYS A 237 -31.52 24.49 -8.99
CA LYS A 237 -30.99 23.51 -8.06
C LYS A 237 -29.56 23.15 -8.45
N MET A 238 -28.75 22.79 -7.45
CA MET A 238 -27.35 22.45 -7.60
C MET A 238 -27.13 20.99 -7.19
N LYS A 239 -26.69 20.16 -8.12
CA LYS A 239 -26.37 18.76 -7.83
C LYS A 239 -24.90 18.66 -7.43
N LEU A 240 -24.63 18.34 -6.16
CA LEU A 240 -23.26 18.17 -5.66
C LEU A 240 -22.63 16.89 -6.23
N VAL A 241 -21.47 17.00 -6.86
CA VAL A 241 -20.80 15.86 -7.55
C VAL A 241 -19.37 15.60 -7.08
N GLU A 242 -18.69 16.58 -6.47
CA GLU A 242 -17.33 16.42 -5.96
C GLU A 242 -17.05 17.39 -4.80
N VAL A 243 -16.24 16.96 -3.84
CA VAL A 243 -15.73 17.78 -2.72
C VAL A 243 -14.26 17.49 -2.50
N GLU A 244 -13.41 18.51 -2.62
CA GLU A 244 -11.96 18.47 -2.38
C GLU A 244 -11.27 17.19 -2.93
N GLY A 245 -11.69 16.79 -4.13
CA GLY A 245 -11.20 15.65 -4.88
C GLY A 245 -11.88 14.31 -4.68
N THR A 246 -12.97 14.28 -3.91
CA THR A 246 -13.77 13.08 -3.68
C THR A 246 -15.12 13.16 -4.38
N HIS A 247 -15.45 12.14 -5.17
CA HIS A 247 -16.79 12.03 -5.75
C HIS A 247 -17.83 11.71 -4.69
N THR A 248 -18.92 12.48 -4.67
CA THR A 248 -19.97 12.34 -3.66
C THR A 248 -21.18 11.58 -4.17
N LEU A 249 -21.97 11.04 -3.24
CA LEU A 249 -23.35 10.64 -3.54
C LEU A 249 -24.12 11.89 -3.98
N GLN A 250 -24.60 11.86 -5.22
CA GLN A 250 -25.13 13.04 -5.89
C GLN A 250 -26.43 13.51 -5.23
N THR A 251 -26.30 14.55 -4.40
CA THR A 251 -27.40 15.15 -3.66
C THR A 251 -27.67 16.54 -4.23
N THR A 252 -28.94 16.86 -4.40
CA THR A 252 -29.37 18.13 -4.98
C THR A 252 -29.75 19.10 -3.88
N TYR A 253 -29.13 20.29 -3.89
CA TYR A 253 -29.35 21.36 -2.93
C TYR A 253 -29.89 22.61 -3.61
N SER A 254 -30.76 23.34 -2.92
CA SER A 254 -31.18 24.70 -3.30
C SER A 254 -30.20 25.77 -2.84
N SER A 255 -29.43 25.48 -1.79
CA SER A 255 -28.40 26.33 -1.23
C SER A 255 -27.31 25.45 -0.62
N LEU A 256 -26.07 25.92 -0.65
CA LEU A 256 -24.90 25.16 -0.22
C LEU A 256 -24.04 26.02 0.70
N ASP A 257 -23.86 25.60 1.95
CA ASP A 257 -22.83 26.17 2.82
C ASP A 257 -21.44 25.69 2.38
N VAL A 258 -20.54 26.65 2.14
CA VAL A 258 -19.12 26.47 1.82
C VAL A 258 -18.30 27.18 2.90
N HIS A 259 -17.70 26.40 3.79
CA HIS A 259 -16.87 26.93 4.88
C HIS A 259 -15.53 27.44 4.34
N VAL A 260 -14.89 28.37 5.05
CA VAL A 260 -13.61 28.95 4.62
C VAL A 260 -12.56 27.86 4.44
N GLY A 261 -11.89 27.86 3.28
CA GLY A 261 -10.95 26.82 2.88
C GLY A 261 -11.53 25.65 2.09
N GLN A 262 -12.86 25.48 2.04
CA GLN A 262 -13.48 24.36 1.36
C GLN A 262 -13.71 24.59 -0.13
N SER A 263 -13.69 23.50 -0.90
CA SER A 263 -14.01 23.48 -2.34
C SER A 263 -15.05 22.41 -2.69
N TYR A 264 -16.04 22.79 -3.49
CA TYR A 264 -17.15 21.94 -3.94
C TYR A 264 -17.36 22.06 -5.46
N SER A 265 -17.69 20.96 -6.14
CA SER A 265 -18.23 21.00 -7.50
C SER A 265 -19.72 20.69 -7.52
N VAL A 266 -20.49 21.53 -8.20
CA VAL A 266 -21.91 21.30 -8.45
C VAL A 266 -22.23 21.31 -9.95
N LEU A 267 -23.19 20.51 -10.36
CA LEU A 267 -23.82 20.60 -11.67
C LEU A 267 -25.09 21.44 -11.58
N VAL A 268 -25.22 22.41 -12.48
CA VAL A 268 -26.37 23.31 -12.59
C VAL A 268 -26.91 23.19 -14.01
N THR A 269 -28.18 22.83 -14.14
CA THR A 269 -28.85 22.77 -15.45
C THR A 269 -29.62 24.07 -15.67
N ALA A 270 -29.42 24.70 -16.82
CA ALA A 270 -30.10 25.93 -17.20
C ALA A 270 -31.53 25.64 -17.71
N ASP A 271 -32.37 25.09 -16.84
CA ASP A 271 -33.71 24.59 -17.15
C ASP A 271 -34.84 25.62 -17.01
N GLN A 272 -34.52 26.86 -16.65
CA GLN A 272 -35.48 27.92 -16.41
C GLN A 272 -35.88 28.67 -17.71
N PRO A 273 -36.96 29.49 -17.69
CA PRO A 273 -37.27 30.40 -18.79
C PRO A 273 -36.08 31.28 -19.19
N GLY A 274 -36.04 31.73 -20.46
CA GLY A 274 -34.94 32.57 -20.99
C GLY A 274 -34.92 33.97 -20.39
N GLN A 275 -34.41 34.09 -19.17
CA GLN A 275 -34.29 35.31 -18.38
C GLN A 275 -32.99 35.24 -17.56
N ASP A 276 -32.54 36.38 -17.04
CA ASP A 276 -31.37 36.43 -16.16
C ASP A 276 -31.76 36.12 -14.72
N TYR A 277 -30.91 35.38 -14.00
CA TYR A 277 -31.16 34.93 -12.62
C TYR A 277 -30.05 35.37 -11.67
N TYR A 278 -30.38 35.62 -10.41
CA TYR A 278 -29.36 35.94 -9.40
C TYR A 278 -28.53 34.72 -9.02
N ILE A 279 -27.21 34.86 -9.04
CA ILE A 279 -26.29 34.06 -8.22
C ILE A 279 -26.13 34.82 -6.90
N VAL A 280 -26.35 34.18 -5.75
CA VAL A 280 -26.31 34.85 -4.45
C VAL A 280 -25.32 34.15 -3.53
N VAL A 281 -24.49 34.96 -2.89
CA VAL A 281 -23.56 34.51 -1.84
C VAL A 281 -23.77 35.37 -0.61
N SER A 282 -24.03 34.74 0.54
CA SER A 282 -24.24 35.46 1.80
C SER A 282 -23.46 34.85 2.95
N SER A 283 -23.02 35.67 3.91
CA SER A 283 -22.32 35.19 5.10
C SER A 283 -23.24 34.37 6.00
N ARG A 284 -22.65 33.39 6.70
CA ARG A 284 -23.33 32.48 7.62
C ARG A 284 -22.78 32.66 9.03
N PHE A 285 -23.64 32.52 10.02
CA PHE A 285 -23.29 32.61 11.46
C PHE A 285 -22.71 33.97 11.87
N THR A 286 -23.14 35.05 11.22
CA THR A 286 -22.68 36.42 11.50
C THR A 286 -23.84 37.39 11.62
N THR A 287 -23.62 38.46 12.40
CA THR A 287 -24.46 39.64 12.44
C THR A 287 -23.55 40.87 12.34
N PRO A 288 -23.66 41.73 11.31
CA PRO A 288 -24.64 41.68 10.20
C PRO A 288 -24.37 40.55 9.19
N ILE A 289 -25.35 40.31 8.32
CA ILE A 289 -25.22 39.37 7.20
C ILE A 289 -24.74 40.16 5.98
N LEU A 290 -23.58 39.79 5.44
CA LEU A 290 -23.10 40.31 4.16
C LEU A 290 -23.74 39.50 3.05
N THR A 291 -24.17 40.18 1.97
CA THR A 291 -24.70 39.52 0.77
C THR A 291 -24.14 40.18 -0.47
N THR A 292 -23.74 39.36 -1.44
CA THR A 292 -23.33 39.79 -2.76
C THR A 292 -24.08 38.98 -3.81
N THR A 293 -24.30 39.59 -4.96
CA THR A 293 -25.02 38.99 -6.09
C THR A 293 -24.16 38.97 -7.34
N GLY A 294 -24.34 37.96 -8.18
CA GLY A 294 -23.91 37.91 -9.56
C GLY A 294 -25.09 37.59 -10.47
N VAL A 295 -24.84 37.53 -11.76
CA VAL A 295 -25.86 37.25 -12.78
C VAL A 295 -25.56 35.93 -13.47
N LEU A 296 -26.54 35.03 -13.51
CA LEU A 296 -26.56 33.90 -14.42
C LEU A 296 -27.32 34.34 -15.67
N HIS A 297 -26.58 34.67 -16.72
CA HIS A 297 -27.11 35.28 -17.95
C HIS A 297 -27.49 34.21 -18.96
N TYR A 298 -28.78 34.14 -19.32
CA TYR A 298 -29.25 33.22 -20.35
C TYR A 298 -29.03 33.82 -21.74
N SER A 299 -28.47 33.06 -22.67
CA SER A 299 -28.15 33.54 -24.02
C SER A 299 -29.36 34.07 -24.82
N ASN A 300 -30.57 33.63 -24.47
CA ASN A 300 -31.83 34.08 -25.05
C ASN A 300 -32.61 35.06 -24.14
N SER A 301 -31.97 35.61 -23.11
CA SER A 301 -32.56 36.59 -22.19
C SER A 301 -32.74 37.95 -22.86
N ALA A 302 -33.93 38.53 -22.70
CA ALA A 302 -34.30 39.82 -23.30
C ALA A 302 -34.25 41.00 -22.31
N GLY A 303 -33.87 40.78 -21.05
CA GLY A 303 -33.86 41.81 -20.01
C GLY A 303 -33.00 41.45 -18.80
N PRO A 304 -32.66 42.45 -17.96
CA PRO A 304 -31.83 42.22 -16.78
C PRO A 304 -32.57 41.38 -15.72
N VAL A 305 -31.80 40.82 -14.79
CA VAL A 305 -32.33 40.06 -13.65
C VAL A 305 -33.41 40.84 -12.90
N SER A 306 -34.48 40.15 -12.48
CA SER A 306 -35.66 40.76 -11.84
C SER A 306 -36.13 40.02 -10.58
N GLY A 307 -36.90 40.72 -9.74
CA GLY A 307 -37.40 40.20 -8.46
C GLY A 307 -36.39 40.29 -7.30
N PRO A 308 -36.76 39.87 -6.09
CA PRO A 308 -35.84 39.84 -4.96
C PRO A 308 -34.85 38.65 -5.08
N PRO A 309 -33.57 38.81 -4.66
CA PRO A 309 -32.65 37.69 -4.53
C PRO A 309 -33.23 36.60 -3.61
N PRO A 310 -33.00 35.30 -3.89
CA PRO A 310 -33.48 34.23 -3.04
C PRO A 310 -32.99 34.38 -1.59
N GLY A 311 -33.90 34.17 -0.63
CA GLY A 311 -33.55 34.05 0.78
C GLY A 311 -32.64 32.84 1.02
N GLY A 312 -31.79 32.91 2.04
CA GLY A 312 -30.89 31.84 2.44
C GLY A 312 -30.88 31.66 3.95
N PRO A 313 -30.40 30.51 4.45
CA PRO A 313 -30.21 30.31 5.88
C PRO A 313 -29.14 31.30 6.37
N THR A 314 -29.27 31.79 7.60
CA THR A 314 -28.41 32.83 8.20
C THR A 314 -27.63 32.30 9.40
N ILE A 315 -28.32 31.90 10.47
CA ILE A 315 -27.72 31.44 11.74
C ILE A 315 -28.02 29.97 12.08
N GLN A 316 -28.80 29.26 11.26
CA GLN A 316 -29.23 27.89 11.55
C GLN A 316 -28.06 26.89 11.46
N VAL A 317 -27.47 26.56 12.62
CA VAL A 317 -26.37 25.59 12.77
C VAL A 317 -26.83 24.18 12.44
N ASP A 318 -27.97 23.73 12.98
CA ASP A 318 -28.49 22.37 12.76
C ASP A 318 -28.69 22.07 11.28
N TRP A 319 -29.14 23.05 10.50
CA TRP A 319 -29.29 22.90 9.05
C TRP A 319 -27.94 22.66 8.37
N SER A 320 -26.92 23.45 8.72
CA SER A 320 -25.57 23.34 8.17
C SER A 320 -24.90 22.03 8.58
N LEU A 321 -25.03 21.63 9.84
CA LEU A 321 -24.51 20.38 10.38
C LEU A 321 -25.15 19.17 9.68
N ASN A 322 -26.46 19.21 9.43
CA ASN A 322 -27.15 18.18 8.66
C ASN A 322 -26.70 18.17 7.19
N GLN A 323 -26.47 19.33 6.58
CA GLN A 323 -25.88 19.41 5.23
C GLN A 323 -24.52 18.70 5.23
N ALA A 324 -23.62 19.03 6.16
CA ALA A 324 -22.30 18.43 6.28
C ALA A 324 -22.36 16.90 6.45
N ARG A 325 -23.22 16.40 7.34
CA ARG A 325 -23.45 14.96 7.56
C ARG A 325 -24.04 14.24 6.34
N SER A 326 -24.80 14.95 5.49
CA SER A 326 -25.40 14.37 4.29
C SER A 326 -24.40 14.13 3.15
N ILE A 327 -23.23 14.79 3.19
CA ILE A 327 -22.20 14.67 2.16
C ILE A 327 -21.36 13.42 2.41
N ARG A 328 -21.53 12.42 1.54
CA ARG A 328 -20.91 11.09 1.66
C ARG A 328 -20.20 10.71 0.36
N THR A 329 -19.13 9.91 0.47
CA THR A 329 -18.38 9.41 -0.69
C THR A 329 -19.25 8.47 -1.53
N ASN A 330 -19.20 8.60 -2.86
CA ASN A 330 -19.77 7.60 -3.75
C ASN A 330 -18.82 6.41 -3.89
N LEU A 331 -19.07 5.35 -3.10
CA LEU A 331 -18.23 4.14 -3.08
C LEU A 331 -18.15 3.37 -4.41
N THR A 332 -19.07 3.65 -5.35
CA THR A 332 -19.12 3.00 -6.67
C THR A 332 -18.38 3.77 -7.74
N ALA A 333 -18.03 5.04 -7.49
CA ALA A 333 -17.29 5.84 -8.44
C ALA A 333 -15.88 5.27 -8.62
N SER A 334 -15.42 5.16 -9.87
CA SER A 334 -14.02 4.81 -10.15
C SER A 334 -13.14 5.98 -9.74
N GLY A 335 -12.11 5.73 -8.93
CA GLY A 335 -11.09 6.73 -8.64
C GLY A 335 -10.02 6.76 -9.73
N PRO A 336 -9.10 7.73 -9.70
CA PRO A 336 -7.86 7.69 -10.49
C PRO A 336 -6.88 6.56 -10.05
N ARG A 337 -7.32 5.65 -9.17
CA ARG A 337 -6.65 4.40 -8.80
C ARG A 337 -7.29 3.25 -9.61
N PRO A 338 -6.58 2.14 -9.89
CA PRO A 338 -7.14 0.99 -10.60
C PRO A 338 -8.43 0.41 -9.97
N ASN A 339 -8.67 0.70 -8.69
CA ASN A 339 -9.82 0.22 -7.93
C ASN A 339 -10.84 1.36 -7.65
N PRO A 340 -12.14 1.04 -7.50
CA PRO A 340 -13.17 2.01 -7.11
C PRO A 340 -12.82 2.79 -5.84
N GLN A 341 -13.25 4.07 -5.78
CA GLN A 341 -13.09 4.99 -4.66
C GLN A 341 -13.93 4.49 -3.48
N GLY A 342 -13.42 3.54 -2.71
CA GLY A 342 -14.18 2.86 -1.65
C GLY A 342 -13.70 1.46 -1.31
N SER A 343 -12.80 0.88 -2.11
CA SER A 343 -12.08 -0.36 -1.79
C SER A 343 -11.24 -0.28 -0.51
N TYR A 344 -10.87 0.94 -0.10
CA TYR A 344 -10.18 1.20 1.17
C TYR A 344 -11.21 1.39 2.29
N HIS A 345 -11.40 0.35 3.10
CA HIS A 345 -12.32 0.36 4.23
C HIS A 345 -11.68 0.97 5.49
N TYR A 346 -11.54 2.30 5.48
CA TYR A 346 -10.90 3.06 6.57
C TYR A 346 -11.51 2.77 7.96
N GLY A 347 -12.81 2.46 8.03
CA GLY A 347 -13.48 2.15 9.29
C GLY A 347 -13.17 0.80 9.91
N MET A 348 -12.50 -0.11 9.19
CA MET A 348 -12.02 -1.39 9.73
C MET A 348 -10.60 -1.31 10.30
N ILE A 349 -9.92 -0.17 10.13
CA ILE A 349 -8.55 0.03 10.57
C ILE A 349 -8.56 0.61 11.99
N ASN A 350 -7.92 -0.10 12.92
CA ASN A 350 -7.81 0.36 14.29
C ASN A 350 -6.94 1.61 14.38
N THR A 351 -7.44 2.64 15.07
CA THR A 351 -6.69 3.88 15.33
C THR A 351 -5.58 3.63 16.33
N THR A 352 -4.36 4.07 16.04
CA THR A 352 -3.19 3.89 16.90
C THR A 352 -3.08 4.96 18.00
N ARG A 353 -3.63 6.16 17.75
CA ARG A 353 -3.58 7.30 18.66
C ARG A 353 -4.82 8.18 18.45
N THR A 354 -5.40 8.66 19.54
CA THR A 354 -6.45 9.70 19.52
C THR A 354 -5.88 11.00 20.07
N ILE A 355 -5.94 12.05 19.26
CA ILE A 355 -5.49 13.39 19.59
C ILE A 355 -6.72 14.30 19.66
N ARG A 356 -6.82 15.12 20.71
CA ARG A 356 -7.90 16.07 20.92
C ARG A 356 -7.32 17.48 20.91
N PHE A 357 -7.80 18.32 20.01
CA PHE A 357 -7.40 19.72 19.88
C PHE A 357 -8.54 20.65 20.25
N ALA A 358 -8.36 21.38 21.36
CA ALA A 358 -9.27 22.44 21.76
C ALA A 358 -8.70 23.80 21.34
N ASN A 359 -9.54 24.64 20.74
CA ASN A 359 -9.21 26.04 20.50
C ASN A 359 -9.33 26.89 21.77
N SER A 360 -8.47 27.89 21.88
CA SER A 360 -8.50 28.87 22.95
C SER A 360 -8.11 30.24 22.44
N ALA A 361 -8.69 31.28 23.04
CA ALA A 361 -8.44 32.68 22.73
C ALA A 361 -8.15 33.44 24.02
N GLY A 362 -7.13 34.29 24.01
CA GLY A 362 -6.74 35.04 25.20
C GLY A 362 -5.65 36.07 24.90
N GLN A 363 -5.24 36.83 25.92
CA GLN A 363 -4.14 37.78 25.79
C GLN A 363 -2.86 37.21 26.40
N VAL A 364 -1.76 37.35 25.67
CA VAL A 364 -0.40 37.06 26.17
C VAL A 364 0.43 38.32 25.98
N ASN A 365 1.02 38.83 27.06
CA ASN A 365 1.77 40.09 27.07
C ASN A 365 1.00 41.28 26.45
N GLY A 366 -0.31 41.38 26.75
CA GLY A 366 -1.18 42.45 26.25
C GLY A 366 -1.62 42.32 24.79
N LYS A 367 -1.20 41.26 24.07
CA LYS A 367 -1.59 41.01 22.68
C LYS A 367 -2.59 39.86 22.58
N GLN A 368 -3.62 40.01 21.75
CA GLN A 368 -4.54 38.91 21.43
C GLN A 368 -3.77 37.76 20.75
N ARG A 369 -3.97 36.54 21.27
CA ARG A 369 -3.43 35.29 20.75
C ARG A 369 -4.51 34.24 20.64
N TYR A 370 -4.27 33.26 19.79
CA TYR A 370 -5.09 32.08 19.63
C TYR A 370 -4.21 30.84 19.70
N ALA A 371 -4.70 29.81 20.36
CA ALA A 371 -3.91 28.65 20.71
C ALA A 371 -4.67 27.35 20.49
N VAL A 372 -3.88 26.29 20.27
CA VAL A 372 -4.33 24.91 20.20
C VAL A 372 -3.78 24.19 21.43
N ASN A 373 -4.66 23.62 22.25
CA ASN A 373 -4.28 23.00 23.54
C ASN A 373 -3.35 23.91 24.38
N SER A 374 -3.70 25.19 24.46
CA SER A 374 -2.96 26.26 25.17
C SER A 374 -1.64 26.72 24.54
N VAL A 375 -1.22 26.15 23.40
CA VAL A 375 -0.03 26.59 22.66
C VAL A 375 -0.39 27.53 21.52
N SER A 376 0.10 28.75 21.55
CA SER A 376 -0.01 29.72 20.45
C SER A 376 1.28 29.68 19.64
N PHE A 377 1.19 29.25 18.39
CA PHE A 377 2.33 29.07 17.50
C PHE A 377 3.14 30.35 17.30
N VAL A 378 4.46 30.23 17.38
CA VAL A 378 5.41 31.28 17.01
C VAL A 378 6.31 30.78 15.86
N PRO A 379 6.41 31.55 14.76
CA PRO A 379 7.31 31.23 13.66
C PRO A 379 8.77 31.31 14.09
N THR A 380 9.60 30.41 13.55
CA THR A 380 11.05 30.34 13.75
C THR A 380 11.79 30.89 12.54
N ASP A 381 12.91 31.58 12.73
CA ASP A 381 13.67 32.17 11.61
C ASP A 381 14.08 31.16 10.53
N THR A 382 14.26 29.89 10.92
CA THR A 382 14.48 28.77 10.00
C THR A 382 13.20 27.94 9.85
N PRO A 383 12.78 27.62 8.61
CA PRO A 383 11.68 26.67 8.38
C PRO A 383 11.91 25.34 9.09
N LEU A 384 10.88 24.85 9.77
CA LEU A 384 10.92 23.62 10.57
C LEU A 384 11.36 22.40 9.77
N LYS A 385 10.98 22.31 8.50
CA LYS A 385 11.41 21.21 7.62
C LYS A 385 12.92 21.25 7.35
N LEU A 386 13.49 22.44 7.14
CA LEU A 386 14.94 22.59 6.97
C LEU A 386 15.68 22.32 8.29
N ALA A 387 15.14 22.83 9.40
CA ALA A 387 15.70 22.56 10.72
C ALA A 387 15.68 21.06 11.08
N ASP A 388 14.61 20.34 10.75
CA ASP A 388 14.53 18.89 10.95
C ASP A 388 15.46 18.12 9.99
N TYR A 389 15.66 18.60 8.76
CA TYR A 389 16.59 17.98 7.80
C TYR A 389 18.06 18.16 8.21
N PHE A 390 18.48 19.40 8.51
CA PHE A 390 19.85 19.73 8.91
C PHE A 390 20.15 19.47 10.40
N LYS A 391 19.13 19.05 11.18
CA LYS A 391 19.23 18.79 12.63
C LYS A 391 19.76 19.99 13.42
N ILE A 392 19.25 21.18 13.10
CA ILE A 392 19.66 22.43 13.73
C ILE A 392 19.09 22.46 15.17
N PRO A 393 19.95 22.46 16.21
CA PRO A 393 19.48 22.43 17.59
C PRO A 393 18.80 23.75 17.98
N GLY A 394 17.80 23.68 18.85
CA GLY A 394 17.17 24.86 19.45
C GLY A 394 16.12 25.56 18.59
N VAL A 395 15.91 25.16 17.33
CA VAL A 395 14.85 25.72 16.48
C VAL A 395 13.47 25.32 16.98
N PHE A 396 13.29 24.03 17.31
CA PHE A 396 12.04 23.53 17.85
C PHE A 396 12.25 22.35 18.80
N ARG A 397 11.21 22.01 19.56
CA ARG A 397 11.17 20.81 20.40
C ARG A 397 10.11 19.84 19.89
N GLU A 398 10.47 18.56 19.78
CA GLU A 398 9.52 17.52 19.40
C GLU A 398 8.41 17.40 20.46
N ASN A 399 7.16 17.22 20.02
CA ASN A 399 5.99 17.09 20.92
C ASN A 399 5.82 18.28 21.88
N SER A 400 6.09 19.50 21.42
CA SER A 400 5.89 20.73 22.19
C SER A 400 4.42 21.04 22.51
N ILE A 401 3.49 20.32 21.85
CA ILE A 401 2.04 20.38 22.09
C ILE A 401 1.52 19.02 22.59
N SER A 402 0.62 19.07 23.58
CA SER A 402 -0.05 17.89 24.16
C SER A 402 -1.12 17.31 23.23
N ASP A 403 -1.31 15.99 23.29
CA ASP A 403 -2.38 15.26 22.61
C ASP A 403 -3.78 15.56 23.16
N LYS A 404 -3.86 16.17 24.34
CA LYS A 404 -5.11 16.45 25.04
C LYS A 404 -5.12 17.89 25.55
N PRO A 405 -6.30 18.54 25.59
CA PRO A 405 -6.45 19.84 26.22
C PRO A 405 -6.01 19.77 27.69
N TYR A 406 -5.07 20.64 28.08
CA TYR A 406 -4.50 20.68 29.43
C TYR A 406 -5.25 21.66 30.37
N GLY A 407 -6.10 22.53 29.81
CA GLY A 407 -6.87 23.52 30.60
C GLY A 407 -6.02 24.64 31.21
N GLY A 408 -4.72 24.73 30.88
CA GLY A 408 -3.82 25.80 31.31
C GLY A 408 -3.97 27.09 30.49
N GLY A 409 -3.40 28.18 31.01
CA GLY A 409 -3.33 29.46 30.29
C GLY A 409 -2.50 29.39 29.00
N ILE A 410 -2.73 30.33 28.08
CA ILE A 410 -2.06 30.37 26.78
C ILE A 410 -0.57 30.72 26.97
N TYR A 411 0.31 29.95 26.32
CA TYR A 411 1.73 30.26 26.22
C TYR A 411 2.21 30.22 24.76
N LEU A 412 3.35 30.86 24.51
CA LEU A 412 3.96 30.94 23.18
C LEU A 412 4.99 29.82 23.03
N ASP A 413 4.90 29.04 21.96
CA ASP A 413 5.90 28.04 21.58
C ASP A 413 5.74 27.71 20.09
N THR A 414 6.73 27.05 19.49
CA THR A 414 6.63 26.48 18.15
C THR A 414 5.97 25.09 18.28
N SER A 415 4.65 25.04 18.15
CA SER A 415 3.82 23.83 18.33
C SER A 415 4.10 22.77 17.25
N ILE A 416 4.69 21.66 17.67
CA ILE A 416 5.01 20.50 16.82
C ILE A 416 4.54 19.24 17.51
N LEU A 417 3.77 18.45 16.79
CA LEU A 417 3.33 17.13 17.22
C LEU A 417 4.00 16.08 16.32
N THR A 418 4.76 15.19 16.93
CA THR A 418 5.42 14.09 16.21
C THR A 418 4.52 12.86 16.20
N VAL A 419 4.37 12.28 15.02
CA VAL A 419 3.55 11.09 14.76
C VAL A 419 4.31 10.13 13.85
N ASP A 420 4.12 8.83 14.06
CA ASP A 420 4.83 7.80 13.30
C ASP A 420 4.29 7.67 11.87
N TYR A 421 5.20 7.50 10.90
CA TYR A 421 4.84 7.14 9.54
C TYR A 421 4.02 5.83 9.50
N ARG A 422 2.94 5.83 8.69
CA ARG A 422 1.91 4.79 8.54
C ARG A 422 1.01 4.57 9.76
N ALA A 423 1.06 5.44 10.76
CA ALA A 423 0.04 5.45 11.80
C ALA A 423 -1.32 5.84 11.21
N PHE A 424 -2.39 5.22 11.73
CA PHE A 424 -3.77 5.61 11.43
C PHE A 424 -4.32 6.30 12.68
N ILE A 425 -4.46 7.62 12.65
CA ILE A 425 -4.77 8.41 13.85
C ILE A 425 -6.18 9.01 13.80
N GLU A 426 -6.75 9.21 14.97
CA GLU A 426 -7.96 10.00 15.16
C GLU A 426 -7.58 11.39 15.67
N ILE A 427 -8.07 12.44 15.00
CA ILE A 427 -7.98 13.81 15.48
C ILE A 427 -9.39 14.31 15.75
N VAL A 428 -9.63 14.77 16.98
CA VAL A 428 -10.90 15.35 17.42
C VAL A 428 -10.67 16.85 17.64
N PHE A 429 -11.32 17.68 16.86
CA PHE A 429 -11.35 19.12 17.08
C PHE A 429 -12.53 19.46 17.98
N GLU A 430 -12.27 20.22 19.04
CA GLU A 430 -13.24 20.65 20.04
C GLU A 430 -13.35 22.15 20.02
N ASN A 431 -14.56 22.64 19.80
CA ASN A 431 -14.85 24.05 19.75
C ASN A 431 -15.86 24.44 20.83
N SER A 432 -15.34 25.01 21.92
CA SER A 432 -16.13 25.58 23.01
C SER A 432 -16.51 27.05 22.78
N GLU A 433 -16.15 27.63 21.64
CA GLU A 433 -16.46 29.02 21.30
C GLU A 433 -17.82 29.13 20.57
N ASP A 434 -18.32 30.35 20.45
CA ASP A 434 -19.60 30.71 19.83
C ASP A 434 -19.51 30.93 18.30
N ILE A 435 -18.32 30.78 17.72
CA ILE A 435 -18.08 30.92 16.28
C ILE A 435 -17.70 29.59 15.63
N VAL A 436 -17.97 29.44 14.32
CA VAL A 436 -17.51 28.29 13.54
C VAL A 436 -15.98 28.36 13.35
N GLN A 437 -15.29 27.25 13.60
CA GLN A 437 -13.88 27.07 13.23
C GLN A 437 -13.80 26.29 11.91
N SER A 438 -12.69 26.45 11.18
CA SER A 438 -12.37 25.66 10.00
C SER A 438 -10.91 25.24 10.06
N TRP A 439 -10.64 23.94 9.93
CA TRP A 439 -9.33 23.33 10.07
C TRP A 439 -8.89 22.70 8.76
N HIS A 440 -7.65 22.96 8.36
CA HIS A 440 -7.02 22.43 7.16
C HIS A 440 -5.72 21.70 7.51
N LEU A 441 -5.49 20.55 6.87
CA LEU A 441 -4.25 19.78 6.99
C LEU A 441 -3.56 19.70 5.63
N ASP A 442 -2.39 20.32 5.52
CA ASP A 442 -1.56 20.27 4.31
C ASP A 442 -1.03 18.83 4.07
N GLY A 443 -0.83 18.47 2.80
CA GLY A 443 -0.24 17.19 2.40
C GLY A 443 -1.12 15.94 2.56
N TYR A 444 -2.31 16.08 3.13
CA TYR A 444 -3.20 14.96 3.45
C TYR A 444 -4.63 15.18 3.02
N SER A 445 -5.31 14.05 2.78
CA SER A 445 -6.76 13.98 2.86
C SER A 445 -7.14 13.06 4.03
N PHE A 446 -8.20 13.44 4.73
CA PHE A 446 -8.72 12.72 5.90
C PHE A 446 -10.20 12.42 5.75
N PHE A 447 -10.65 11.39 6.45
CA PHE A 447 -12.06 10.98 6.49
C PHE A 447 -12.76 11.69 7.65
N VAL A 448 -13.83 12.42 7.37
CA VAL A 448 -14.65 13.06 8.42
C VAL A 448 -15.55 12.01 9.06
N ALA A 449 -15.06 11.38 10.13
CA ALA A 449 -15.69 10.23 10.78
C ALA A 449 -16.96 10.63 11.54
N GLY A 450 -16.96 11.76 12.24
CA GLY A 450 -18.13 12.21 13.01
C GLY A 450 -18.09 13.70 13.32
N MET A 451 -19.25 14.27 13.62
CA MET A 451 -19.40 15.63 14.14
C MET A 451 -20.71 15.72 14.90
N ASP A 452 -20.74 16.36 16.06
CA ASP A 452 -21.97 16.65 16.81
C ASP A 452 -21.81 17.83 17.78
N GLY A 453 -22.93 18.35 18.27
CA GLY A 453 -22.96 19.32 19.36
C GLY A 453 -22.52 18.72 20.70
N GLY A 454 -22.13 19.61 21.62
CA GLY A 454 -21.68 19.24 22.96
C GLY A 454 -20.19 18.91 23.03
N GLN A 455 -19.80 18.20 24.09
CA GLN A 455 -18.42 17.75 24.27
C GLN A 455 -18.25 16.35 23.70
N TRP A 456 -17.10 16.12 23.05
CA TRP A 456 -16.74 14.80 22.58
C TRP A 456 -16.44 13.87 23.76
N THR A 457 -16.91 12.62 23.67
CA THR A 457 -16.59 11.54 24.60
C THR A 457 -16.20 10.29 23.82
N SER A 458 -15.62 9.29 24.49
CA SER A 458 -15.30 8.02 23.81
C SER A 458 -16.53 7.35 23.20
N ASP A 459 -17.72 7.53 23.79
CA ASP A 459 -19.00 6.97 23.32
C ASP A 459 -19.49 7.66 22.04
N SER A 460 -19.00 8.87 21.74
CA SER A 460 -19.31 9.58 20.49
C SER A 460 -18.93 8.78 19.24
N ARG A 461 -17.98 7.82 19.36
CA ARG A 461 -17.61 6.90 18.28
C ARG A 461 -18.75 6.02 17.77
N ASN A 462 -19.77 5.78 18.61
CA ASN A 462 -20.97 5.03 18.20
C ASN A 462 -21.76 5.72 17.09
N GLN A 463 -21.56 7.02 16.88
CA GLN A 463 -22.22 7.80 15.85
C GLN A 463 -21.36 8.03 14.61
N TYR A 464 -20.13 7.48 14.57
CA TYR A 464 -19.22 7.71 13.46
C TYR A 464 -19.71 7.03 12.18
N ASN A 465 -19.58 7.75 11.07
CA ASN A 465 -19.65 7.16 9.75
C ASN A 465 -18.32 6.46 9.43
N LEU A 466 -18.28 5.15 9.63
CA LEU A 466 -17.12 4.29 9.36
C LEU A 466 -17.16 3.62 7.97
N ARG A 467 -18.14 3.97 7.13
CA ARG A 467 -18.35 3.30 5.84
C ARG A 467 -18.01 4.16 4.63
N ASP A 468 -18.56 5.37 4.58
CA ASP A 468 -18.47 6.24 3.38
C ASP A 468 -18.36 7.73 3.76
N ALA A 469 -17.64 8.01 4.84
CA ALA A 469 -17.21 9.36 5.16
C ALA A 469 -16.48 9.96 3.95
N VAL A 470 -16.78 11.22 3.71
CA VAL A 470 -16.14 12.01 2.67
C VAL A 470 -14.68 12.24 3.02
N ALA A 471 -13.78 11.87 2.11
CA ALA A 471 -12.37 12.20 2.19
C ALA A 471 -12.15 13.63 1.68
N ARG A 472 -11.53 14.48 2.48
CA ARG A 472 -11.34 15.91 2.19
C ARG A 472 -10.10 16.46 2.91
N CYS A 473 -9.77 17.74 2.75
CA CYS A 473 -8.59 18.37 3.39
C CYS A 473 -8.97 19.49 4.36
N THR A 474 -10.21 20.00 4.29
CA THR A 474 -10.70 21.07 5.17
C THR A 474 -12.02 20.68 5.84
N THR A 475 -12.11 20.81 7.16
CA THR A 475 -13.34 20.54 7.91
C THR A 475 -13.70 21.65 8.87
N GLN A 476 -15.00 21.91 9.00
CA GLN A 476 -15.56 22.85 9.96
C GLN A 476 -15.80 22.20 11.33
N VAL A 477 -15.83 23.03 12.36
CA VAL A 477 -16.26 22.69 13.73
C VAL A 477 -17.23 23.77 14.18
N TYR A 478 -18.49 23.40 14.37
CA TYR A 478 -19.55 24.35 14.72
C TYR A 478 -19.38 24.90 16.15
N PRO A 479 -20.09 25.97 16.53
CA PRO A 479 -20.09 26.48 17.90
C PRO A 479 -20.53 25.41 18.90
N ASN A 480 -19.88 25.35 20.08
CA ASN A 480 -20.17 24.39 21.15
C ASN A 480 -20.29 22.94 20.66
N SER A 481 -19.35 22.51 19.81
CA SER A 481 -19.43 21.23 19.11
C SER A 481 -18.05 20.60 18.90
N TRP A 482 -18.02 19.39 18.34
CA TRP A 482 -16.82 18.69 17.97
C TRP A 482 -16.90 18.08 16.57
N THR A 483 -15.74 17.90 15.94
CA THR A 483 -15.59 17.16 14.68
C THR A 483 -14.40 16.21 14.80
N ALA A 484 -14.62 14.93 14.51
CA ALA A 484 -13.61 13.88 14.52
C ALA A 484 -13.25 13.45 13.10
N ILE A 485 -11.94 13.36 12.83
CA ILE A 485 -11.38 12.93 11.56
C ILE A 485 -10.43 11.74 11.75
N TYR A 486 -10.39 10.85 10.75
CA TYR A 486 -9.40 9.77 10.66
C TYR A 486 -8.39 10.09 9.58
N VAL A 487 -7.11 10.03 9.95
CA VAL A 487 -6.00 10.43 9.08
C VAL A 487 -5.03 9.25 8.89
N PRO A 488 -4.86 8.74 7.66
CA PRO A 488 -3.78 7.82 7.34
C PRO A 488 -2.49 8.61 7.13
N LEU A 489 -1.49 8.44 8.00
CA LEU A 489 -0.23 9.17 7.93
C LEU A 489 0.77 8.50 6.99
N ASP A 490 0.45 8.46 5.70
CA ASP A 490 1.24 7.82 4.63
C ASP A 490 2.16 8.78 3.84
N ASN A 491 2.33 10.01 4.29
CA ASN A 491 3.15 11.04 3.65
C ASN A 491 4.18 11.65 4.63
N VAL A 492 5.43 11.17 4.57
CA VAL A 492 6.51 11.65 5.45
C VAL A 492 6.79 13.12 5.19
N GLY A 493 7.04 13.88 6.26
CA GLY A 493 7.39 15.29 6.14
C GLY A 493 6.92 16.13 7.32
N MET A 494 7.01 17.44 7.13
CA MET A 494 6.52 18.44 8.07
C MET A 494 5.28 19.09 7.47
N TRP A 495 4.12 18.89 8.10
CA TRP A 495 2.82 19.27 7.53
C TRP A 495 2.07 20.24 8.43
N ASN A 496 1.58 21.35 7.88
CA ASN A 496 0.88 22.35 8.66
C ASN A 496 -0.59 21.94 8.89
N LEU A 497 -1.00 21.94 10.16
CA LEU A 497 -2.40 21.84 10.57
C LEU A 497 -2.84 23.19 11.14
N ARG A 498 -3.72 23.89 10.42
CA ARG A 498 -4.06 25.29 10.70
C ARG A 498 -5.54 25.58 10.68
N SER A 499 -5.88 26.69 11.31
CA SER A 499 -7.16 27.37 11.09
C SER A 499 -7.19 28.05 9.72
N GLU A 500 -8.27 27.89 8.97
CA GLU A 500 -8.51 28.67 7.74
C GLU A 500 -9.08 30.06 8.04
N PHE A 501 -9.41 30.35 9.30
CA PHE A 501 -9.59 31.72 9.75
C PHE A 501 -8.21 32.40 9.84
N TRP A 502 -7.87 33.15 8.80
CA TRP A 502 -6.53 33.65 8.55
C TRP A 502 -5.97 34.55 9.66
N ALA A 503 -6.82 35.40 10.28
CA ALA A 503 -6.40 36.22 11.41
C ALA A 503 -6.00 35.37 12.64
N ARG A 504 -6.67 34.24 12.85
CA ARG A 504 -6.34 33.34 13.96
C ARG A 504 -5.09 32.53 13.67
N GLN A 505 -4.93 32.05 12.44
CA GLN A 505 -3.69 31.40 11.99
C GLN A 505 -2.49 32.33 12.18
N TYR A 506 -2.59 33.58 11.70
CA TYR A 506 -1.55 34.60 11.82
C TYR A 506 -1.16 34.87 13.29
N LEU A 507 -2.16 34.85 14.19
CA LEU A 507 -1.96 35.10 15.61
C LEU A 507 -1.64 33.84 16.45
N GLY A 508 -1.49 32.66 15.83
CA GLY A 508 -0.93 31.47 16.48
C GLY A 508 -1.78 30.19 16.45
N GLN A 509 -2.98 30.21 15.86
CA GLN A 509 -3.87 29.03 15.80
C GLN A 509 -3.47 28.04 14.70
N GLN A 510 -2.31 27.41 14.88
CA GLN A 510 -1.77 26.39 14.00
C GLN A 510 -0.77 25.52 14.75
N LEU A 511 -0.39 24.39 14.16
CA LEU A 511 0.73 23.56 14.57
C LEU A 511 1.31 22.83 13.36
N TYR A 512 2.43 22.15 13.55
CA TYR A 512 2.98 21.26 12.53
C TYR A 512 2.94 19.80 13.00
N LEU A 513 2.42 18.94 12.14
CA LEU A 513 2.53 17.49 12.27
C LEU A 513 3.85 17.06 11.64
N ARG A 514 4.78 16.59 12.47
CA ARG A 514 6.01 15.93 12.01
C ARG A 514 5.72 14.45 11.84
N VAL A 515 5.51 14.03 10.59
CA VAL A 515 5.31 12.62 10.23
C VAL A 515 6.66 12.02 9.99
N TYR A 516 7.15 11.28 10.97
CA TYR A 516 8.54 10.87 11.05
C TYR A 516 8.72 9.38 10.75
N THR A 517 9.79 9.08 10.01
CA THR A 517 10.35 7.75 9.86
C THR A 517 11.87 7.83 10.03
N ALA A 518 12.48 6.78 10.58
CA ALA A 518 13.94 6.68 10.61
C ALA A 518 14.52 6.22 9.26
N SER A 519 13.67 5.79 8.32
CA SER A 519 14.06 5.44 6.96
C SER A 519 14.47 6.69 6.19
N THR A 520 15.62 6.65 5.52
CA THR A 520 16.07 7.68 4.57
C THR A 520 15.76 7.28 3.13
N SER A 521 14.82 6.34 2.92
CA SER A 521 14.48 5.84 1.60
C SER A 521 13.80 6.92 0.76
N LEU A 522 14.24 7.03 -0.50
CA LEU A 522 13.58 7.84 -1.53
C LEU A 522 12.12 7.40 -1.80
N ARG A 523 11.75 6.20 -1.33
CA ARG A 523 10.36 5.70 -1.37
C ARG A 523 9.45 6.44 -0.40
N ASP A 524 9.98 6.89 0.73
CA ASP A 524 9.21 7.46 1.83
C ASP A 524 9.18 8.99 1.75
N GLU A 525 10.32 9.63 1.46
CA GLU A 525 10.44 11.08 1.23
C GLU A 525 11.48 11.38 0.15
N TYR A 526 11.23 12.40 -0.68
CA TYR A 526 12.18 12.89 -1.66
C TYR A 526 13.34 13.66 -1.01
N PRO A 527 14.53 13.67 -1.65
CA PRO A 527 15.65 14.45 -1.15
C PRO A 527 15.31 15.93 -1.26
N ILE A 528 16.02 16.75 -0.48
CA ILE A 528 15.88 18.20 -0.55
C ILE A 528 15.99 18.67 -2.03
N PRO A 529 15.04 19.47 -2.54
CA PRO A 529 15.10 19.96 -3.91
C PRO A 529 16.39 20.72 -4.19
N LYS A 530 16.97 20.53 -5.39
CA LYS A 530 18.23 21.19 -5.77
C LYS A 530 18.13 22.72 -5.79
N ASN A 531 16.93 23.24 -5.98
CA ASN A 531 16.60 24.67 -5.98
C ASN A 531 16.03 25.15 -4.64
N ALA A 532 16.08 24.34 -3.58
CA ALA A 532 15.62 24.74 -2.25
C ALA A 532 16.35 26.00 -1.76
N LEU A 533 15.58 26.97 -1.28
CA LEU A 533 16.11 28.18 -0.66
C LEU A 533 16.56 27.87 0.78
N LEU A 534 17.69 28.45 1.22
CA LEU A 534 18.34 28.14 2.52
C LEU A 534 18.34 29.31 3.53
N CYS A 535 17.54 30.36 3.32
CA CYS A 535 17.31 31.48 4.25
C CYS A 535 18.58 32.06 4.93
N ASP A 536 19.54 32.59 4.15
CA ASP A 536 20.74 33.32 4.62
C ASP A 536 21.61 32.64 5.70
N TYR A 537 21.51 31.31 5.88
CA TYR A 537 22.52 30.55 6.62
C TYR A 537 23.84 30.53 5.84
N ASN A 538 24.80 31.36 6.26
CA ASN A 538 26.19 31.25 5.85
C ASN A 538 26.75 29.94 6.41
N PHE A 539 27.05 28.99 5.52
CA PHE A 539 27.79 27.77 5.88
C PHE A 539 29.18 28.05 6.50
N GLU A 540 29.69 29.29 6.40
CA GLU A 540 30.94 29.71 7.05
C GLU A 540 30.83 29.79 8.59
N ASP A 541 29.65 30.04 9.17
CA ASP A 541 29.49 30.18 10.63
C ASP A 541 29.41 28.83 11.38
N LEU A 542 29.11 27.73 10.68
CA LEU A 542 29.21 26.37 11.23
C LEU A 542 30.67 25.90 11.39
N TYR A 543 31.62 26.53 10.69
CA TYR A 543 33.05 26.26 10.86
C TYR A 543 33.68 27.05 12.03
N SER A 544 33.10 28.19 12.41
CA SER A 544 33.70 29.11 13.40
C SER A 544 33.40 28.73 14.86
N SER A 545 32.23 28.14 15.12
CA SER A 545 31.80 27.75 16.48
C SER A 545 32.41 26.44 17.01
N CYS A 546 33.17 25.71 16.17
CA CYS A 546 33.84 24.46 16.56
C CYS A 546 35.32 24.65 16.96
N LEU A 547 35.83 25.89 16.97
CA LEU A 547 37.28 26.17 17.10
C LEU A 547 37.76 26.66 18.48
N HIS A 548 36.92 26.74 19.52
CA HIS A 548 37.36 27.18 20.85
C HIS A 548 36.83 26.31 21.99
N LEU A 549 37.38 25.10 22.15
CA LEU A 549 37.99 24.60 23.39
C LEU A 549 38.37 23.12 23.21
N SER A 550 39.64 22.79 23.46
CA SER A 550 40.22 21.44 23.58
C SER A 550 40.29 20.57 22.31
N CYS A 551 40.94 21.08 21.26
CA CYS A 551 41.53 20.23 20.23
C CYS A 551 43.04 20.05 20.48
N LEU A 552 43.36 19.15 21.40
CA LEU A 552 44.66 18.47 21.46
C LEU A 552 44.33 17.00 21.72
N MET A 553 44.37 16.22 20.64
CA MET A 553 44.11 14.77 20.55
C MET A 553 42.63 14.32 20.52
N ALA A 554 41.96 14.48 19.38
CA ALA A 554 40.88 13.58 18.98
C ALA A 554 40.73 13.58 17.45
N VAL A 555 40.92 12.43 16.82
CA VAL A 555 40.52 12.18 15.43
C VAL A 555 39.00 12.30 15.37
N GLU A 556 38.46 13.19 14.54
CA GLU A 556 37.01 13.32 14.31
C GLU A 556 36.42 11.96 13.90
N ARG A 557 35.46 11.46 14.68
CA ARG A 557 34.66 10.29 14.30
C ARG A 557 33.71 10.69 13.18
N ILE A 558 33.94 10.16 11.98
CA ILE A 558 33.09 10.35 10.78
C ILE A 558 31.67 9.78 10.98
N LEU A 559 31.49 8.85 11.92
CA LEU A 559 30.25 8.13 12.18
C LEU A 559 29.62 8.56 13.51
N LYS A 560 28.28 8.55 13.58
CA LYS A 560 27.51 8.81 14.81
C LYS A 560 27.95 7.88 15.94
N ASP A 561 27.81 8.32 17.20
CA ASP A 561 28.05 7.43 18.35
C ASP A 561 27.15 6.18 18.26
N GLU A 562 27.72 5.01 18.56
CA GLU A 562 27.15 3.66 18.35
C GLU A 562 27.03 3.17 16.90
N ALA A 563 27.35 3.99 15.89
CA ALA A 563 27.54 3.48 14.54
C ALA A 563 28.90 2.77 14.43
N SER A 564 28.92 1.62 13.77
CA SER A 564 30.15 0.85 13.54
C SER A 564 30.48 0.79 12.06
N GLU A 565 31.77 0.84 11.76
CA GLU A 565 32.28 0.65 10.42
C GLU A 565 33.41 -0.36 10.46
N GLU A 566 33.25 -1.38 9.62
CA GLU A 566 34.25 -2.40 9.41
C GLU A 566 34.76 -2.23 7.99
N LYS A 567 36.06 -1.93 7.84
CA LYS A 567 36.69 -1.72 6.52
C LYS A 567 37.61 -2.87 6.12
N GLY A 568 37.69 -3.11 4.83
CA GLY A 568 38.67 -3.97 4.18
C GLY A 568 38.61 -5.42 4.68
N GLU A 569 39.69 -5.87 5.30
CA GLU A 569 39.82 -7.26 5.77
C GLU A 569 38.85 -7.56 6.92
N ARG A 570 38.55 -6.59 7.80
CA ARG A 570 37.61 -6.80 8.92
C ARG A 570 36.17 -7.02 8.44
N ALA A 571 35.69 -6.21 7.50
CA ALA A 571 34.36 -6.37 6.91
C ALA A 571 34.21 -7.72 6.18
N ARG A 572 35.26 -8.15 5.47
CA ARG A 572 35.28 -9.47 4.81
C ARG A 572 35.24 -10.61 5.83
N MET A 573 36.06 -10.53 6.89
CA MET A 573 36.03 -11.55 7.95
C MET A 573 34.66 -11.61 8.64
N ALA A 574 34.06 -10.46 8.98
CA ALA A 574 32.73 -10.43 9.59
C ALA A 574 31.63 -10.98 8.65
N SER A 575 31.75 -10.72 7.34
CA SER A 575 30.87 -11.28 6.33
C SER A 575 30.99 -12.80 6.24
N PHE A 576 32.23 -13.32 6.17
CA PHE A 576 32.48 -14.76 6.13
C PHE A 576 32.00 -15.45 7.40
N VAL A 577 32.33 -14.91 8.57
CA VAL A 577 31.91 -15.49 9.86
C VAL A 577 30.39 -15.53 9.98
N GLY A 578 29.69 -14.46 9.60
CA GLY A 578 28.22 -14.43 9.64
C GLY A 578 27.58 -15.44 8.70
N ALA A 579 28.05 -15.49 7.44
CA ALA A 579 27.56 -16.42 6.44
C ALA A 579 27.84 -17.89 6.83
N MET A 580 29.06 -18.19 7.29
CA MET A 580 29.45 -19.52 7.75
C MET A 580 28.66 -19.96 8.99
N ALA A 581 28.41 -19.06 9.95
CA ALA A 581 27.64 -19.37 11.15
C ALA A 581 26.20 -19.80 10.81
N ILE A 582 25.57 -19.14 9.84
CA ILE A 582 24.24 -19.53 9.35
C ILE A 582 24.30 -20.85 8.58
N ALA A 583 25.30 -21.05 7.73
CA ALA A 583 25.47 -22.31 7.02
C ALA A 583 25.68 -23.49 7.98
N ASP A 584 26.53 -23.32 9.00
CA ASP A 584 26.79 -24.35 10.02
C ASP A 584 25.57 -24.63 10.90
N LEU A 585 24.70 -23.64 11.12
CA LEU A 585 23.45 -23.82 11.86
C LEU A 585 22.48 -24.78 11.14
N VAL A 586 22.30 -24.60 9.83
CA VAL A 586 21.39 -25.43 9.01
C VAL A 586 22.06 -26.69 8.46
N LYS A 587 23.40 -26.77 8.47
CA LYS A 587 24.18 -27.93 8.00
C LYS A 587 23.69 -29.27 8.56
N THR A 588 23.32 -29.28 9.83
CA THR A 588 22.83 -30.48 10.53
C THR A 588 21.43 -30.95 10.12
N THR A 589 20.69 -30.18 9.32
CA THR A 589 19.39 -30.60 8.75
C THR A 589 19.55 -31.30 7.39
N LEU A 590 20.73 -31.21 6.78
CA LEU A 590 20.98 -31.74 5.43
C LEU A 590 21.05 -33.28 5.42
N GLY A 591 20.34 -33.90 4.48
CA GLY A 591 20.42 -35.34 4.20
C GLY A 591 19.37 -36.19 4.94
N PRO A 592 19.25 -37.48 4.60
CA PRO A 592 18.17 -38.35 5.10
C PRO A 592 18.26 -38.67 6.60
N LYS A 593 19.40 -38.40 7.23
CA LYS A 593 19.62 -38.50 8.68
C LYS A 593 19.82 -37.12 9.33
N GLY A 594 19.39 -36.06 8.65
CA GLY A 594 19.37 -34.71 9.19
C GLY A 594 18.48 -34.59 10.43
N MET A 595 18.83 -33.67 11.31
CA MET A 595 18.18 -33.47 12.59
C MET A 595 17.31 -32.22 12.58
N ASP A 596 16.09 -32.33 13.11
CA ASP A 596 15.15 -31.20 13.21
C ASP A 596 15.60 -30.15 14.24
N LYS A 597 15.16 -28.91 14.05
CA LYS A 597 15.38 -27.79 14.95
C LYS A 597 14.10 -27.39 15.66
N ILE A 598 14.21 -27.11 16.95
CA ILE A 598 13.13 -26.53 17.76
C ILE A 598 13.31 -25.02 17.79
N LEU A 599 12.33 -24.31 17.27
CA LEU A 599 12.25 -22.85 17.22
C LEU A 599 11.19 -22.41 18.23
N GLN A 600 11.57 -21.53 19.15
CA GLN A 600 10.65 -20.98 20.13
C GLN A 600 10.58 -19.47 19.97
N SER A 601 9.40 -18.97 19.61
CA SER A 601 9.17 -17.53 19.50
C SER A 601 9.10 -16.88 20.88
N THR A 602 9.80 -15.75 21.04
CA THR A 602 9.77 -14.94 22.27
C THR A 602 8.57 -13.97 22.31
N GLY A 603 7.71 -13.97 21.27
CA GLY A 603 6.51 -13.12 21.16
C GLY A 603 5.34 -13.54 22.08
N ARG A 604 4.25 -12.75 22.05
CA ARG A 604 2.99 -13.05 22.76
C ARG A 604 2.34 -14.30 22.15
N GLY A 605 2.72 -15.48 22.66
CA GLY A 605 2.21 -16.77 22.18
C GLY A 605 3.09 -17.97 22.54
N ARG A 606 4.40 -17.77 22.77
CA ARG A 606 5.39 -18.85 23.04
C ARG A 606 5.19 -20.07 22.13
N GLU A 607 4.91 -19.83 20.86
CA GLU A 607 4.69 -20.89 19.89
C GLU A 607 5.99 -21.65 19.68
N VAL A 608 5.91 -22.98 19.79
CA VAL A 608 7.03 -23.89 19.57
C VAL A 608 6.81 -24.55 18.21
N THR A 609 7.78 -24.38 17.32
CA THR A 609 7.80 -25.01 16.00
C THR A 609 8.97 -25.97 15.94
N VAL A 610 8.73 -27.20 15.50
CA VAL A 610 9.79 -28.16 15.15
C VAL A 610 9.84 -28.22 13.63
N THR A 611 11.03 -28.11 13.04
CA THR A 611 11.17 -28.10 11.58
C THR A 611 12.54 -28.60 11.11
N ASN A 612 12.57 -29.29 9.97
CA ASN A 612 13.78 -29.63 9.23
C ASN A 612 14.12 -28.60 8.13
N ASP A 613 13.11 -27.87 7.66
CA ASP A 613 13.24 -26.98 6.51
C ASP A 613 14.13 -25.76 6.81
N GLY A 614 15.18 -25.62 6.01
CA GLY A 614 16.16 -24.54 6.13
C GLY A 614 15.53 -23.16 5.99
N ALA A 615 14.57 -22.98 5.07
CA ALA A 615 13.94 -21.67 4.87
C ALA A 615 13.12 -21.24 6.09
N THR A 616 12.33 -22.17 6.66
CA THR A 616 11.54 -21.92 7.87
C THR A 616 12.43 -21.59 9.07
N ILE A 617 13.55 -22.32 9.24
CA ILE A 617 14.54 -22.03 10.29
C ILE A 617 15.08 -20.61 10.13
N LEU A 618 15.56 -20.26 8.94
CA LEU A 618 16.20 -18.97 8.68
C LEU A 618 15.24 -17.79 8.74
N LYS A 619 13.98 -17.95 8.30
CA LYS A 619 12.92 -16.93 8.41
C LYS A 619 12.57 -16.61 9.87
N SER A 620 12.74 -17.57 10.77
CA SER A 620 12.35 -17.45 12.18
C SER A 620 13.45 -16.87 13.08
N LEU A 621 14.70 -16.87 12.60
CA LEU A 621 15.84 -16.42 13.38
C LEU A 621 16.01 -14.90 13.34
N HIS A 622 16.34 -14.32 14.49
CA HIS A 622 16.77 -12.93 14.56
C HIS A 622 18.25 -12.83 14.21
N ILE A 623 18.56 -12.25 13.05
CA ILE A 623 19.92 -12.15 12.52
C ILE A 623 20.29 -10.69 12.35
N ASP A 624 21.44 -10.28 12.91
CA ASP A 624 21.97 -8.91 12.76
C ASP A 624 22.97 -8.80 11.61
N ASN A 625 23.78 -9.83 11.38
CA ASN A 625 24.84 -9.82 10.38
C ASN A 625 24.27 -9.69 8.94
N ALA A 626 24.80 -8.73 8.17
CA ALA A 626 24.29 -8.43 6.83
C ALA A 626 24.51 -9.56 5.82
N ALA A 627 25.68 -10.22 5.84
CA ALA A 627 25.97 -11.34 4.94
C ALA A 627 25.10 -12.57 5.24
N ALA A 628 24.81 -12.81 6.52
CA ALA A 628 23.86 -13.82 6.95
C ALA A 628 22.44 -13.57 6.41
N LYS A 629 21.97 -12.31 6.40
CA LYS A 629 20.66 -11.95 5.81
C LYS A 629 20.60 -12.23 4.30
N VAL A 630 21.70 -11.99 3.57
CA VAL A 630 21.77 -12.35 2.15
C VAL A 630 21.53 -13.85 1.93
N LEU A 631 22.10 -14.72 2.78
CA LEU A 631 21.84 -16.16 2.70
C LEU A 631 20.39 -16.53 3.05
N VAL A 632 19.78 -15.85 4.02
CA VAL A 632 18.35 -16.05 4.37
C VAL A 632 17.44 -15.68 3.19
N ASP A 633 17.71 -14.55 2.54
CA ASP A 633 16.93 -14.11 1.37
C ASP A 633 17.08 -15.09 0.21
N ILE A 634 18.28 -15.62 -0.03
CA ILE A 634 18.53 -16.64 -1.06
C ILE A 634 17.82 -17.96 -0.74
N SER A 635 17.83 -18.40 0.52
CA SER A 635 17.07 -19.57 0.95
C SER A 635 15.57 -19.39 0.70
N LYS A 636 15.04 -18.18 0.87
CA LYS A 636 13.64 -17.88 0.59
C LYS A 636 13.34 -17.88 -0.91
N VAL A 637 14.23 -17.33 -1.73
CA VAL A 637 14.05 -17.38 -3.20
C VAL A 637 14.05 -18.83 -3.71
N GLN A 638 14.92 -19.69 -3.16
CA GLN A 638 14.94 -21.12 -3.49
C GLN A 638 13.62 -21.81 -3.12
N ASP A 639 13.07 -21.50 -1.95
CA ASP A 639 11.77 -21.99 -1.47
C ASP A 639 10.63 -21.53 -2.40
N ASP A 640 10.60 -20.25 -2.79
CA ASP A 640 9.54 -19.69 -3.64
C ASP A 640 9.59 -20.23 -5.10
N GLU A 641 10.78 -20.50 -5.66
CA GLU A 641 10.95 -20.92 -7.06
C GLU A 641 10.81 -22.44 -7.28
N VAL A 642 11.32 -23.25 -6.35
CA VAL A 642 11.35 -24.72 -6.49
C VAL A 642 10.90 -25.50 -5.26
N GLY A 643 10.80 -24.85 -4.09
CA GLY A 643 10.26 -25.43 -2.84
C GLY A 643 11.09 -26.51 -2.16
N ASP A 644 12.31 -26.79 -2.64
CA ASP A 644 13.24 -27.72 -2.01
C ASP A 644 14.69 -27.28 -2.27
N GLY A 645 15.64 -27.82 -1.52
CA GLY A 645 17.05 -27.43 -1.58
C GLY A 645 17.38 -26.16 -0.80
N THR A 646 16.48 -25.72 0.09
CA THR A 646 16.63 -24.52 0.94
C THR A 646 17.87 -24.62 1.83
N THR A 647 18.13 -25.78 2.44
CA THR A 647 19.35 -26.04 3.20
C THR A 647 20.57 -26.14 2.28
N SER A 648 20.45 -26.87 1.17
CA SER A 648 21.55 -27.14 0.24
C SER A 648 22.15 -25.87 -0.36
N VAL A 649 21.31 -24.89 -0.73
CA VAL A 649 21.78 -23.61 -1.29
C VAL A 649 22.58 -22.79 -0.27
N VAL A 650 22.13 -22.77 0.99
CA VAL A 650 22.80 -22.03 2.07
C VAL A 650 24.11 -22.71 2.46
N VAL A 651 24.12 -24.03 2.56
CA VAL A 651 25.33 -24.81 2.88
C VAL A 651 26.36 -24.67 1.77
N LEU A 652 25.97 -24.82 0.50
CA LEU A 652 26.90 -24.66 -0.62
C LEU A 652 27.48 -23.25 -0.69
N ALA A 653 26.65 -22.21 -0.50
CA ALA A 653 27.12 -20.83 -0.45
C ALA A 653 28.10 -20.61 0.72
N GLY A 654 27.82 -21.18 1.90
CA GLY A 654 28.70 -21.14 3.06
C GLY A 654 30.06 -21.81 2.82
N GLU A 655 30.07 -22.98 2.18
CA GLU A 655 31.32 -23.70 1.86
C GLU A 655 32.11 -23.01 0.73
N LEU A 656 31.44 -22.40 -0.25
CA LEU A 656 32.09 -21.54 -1.25
C LEU A 656 32.79 -20.34 -0.61
N LEU A 657 32.18 -19.74 0.41
CA LEU A 657 32.76 -18.63 1.17
C LEU A 657 33.91 -19.10 2.07
N ARG A 658 33.79 -20.28 2.69
CA ARG A 658 34.86 -20.90 3.49
C ARG A 658 36.11 -21.18 2.66
N GLU A 659 35.93 -21.67 1.44
CA GLU A 659 37.03 -21.86 0.49
C GLU A 659 37.59 -20.53 -0.03
N ALA A 660 36.74 -19.53 -0.25
CA ALA A 660 37.17 -18.20 -0.65
C ALA A 660 37.99 -17.48 0.45
N GLU A 661 37.63 -17.65 1.73
CA GLU A 661 38.39 -17.13 2.87
C GLU A 661 39.86 -17.58 2.83
N LYS A 662 40.11 -18.88 2.56
CA LYS A 662 41.46 -19.43 2.41
C LYS A 662 42.25 -18.77 1.29
N LEU A 663 41.59 -18.50 0.15
CA LEU A 663 42.22 -17.84 -1.00
C LEU A 663 42.49 -16.35 -0.74
N VAL A 664 41.59 -15.66 -0.04
CA VAL A 664 41.78 -14.27 0.39
C VAL A 664 42.95 -14.18 1.39
N ALA A 665 43.05 -15.13 2.34
CA ALA A 665 44.17 -15.24 3.26
C ALA A 665 45.50 -15.47 2.51
N ALA A 666 45.47 -16.25 1.42
CA ALA A 666 46.59 -16.43 0.49
C ALA A 666 46.87 -15.21 -0.42
N LYS A 667 46.26 -14.05 -0.14
CA LYS A 667 46.42 -12.78 -0.86
C LYS A 667 46.00 -12.84 -2.34
N ILE A 668 45.00 -13.66 -2.66
CA ILE A 668 44.30 -13.62 -3.96
C ILE A 668 43.17 -12.58 -3.87
N HIS A 669 43.12 -11.68 -4.85
CA HIS A 669 42.11 -10.60 -4.86
C HIS A 669 40.69 -11.16 -5.06
N PRO A 670 39.66 -10.72 -4.30
CA PRO A 670 38.29 -11.24 -4.38
C PRO A 670 37.70 -11.26 -5.81
N MET A 671 37.91 -10.21 -6.60
CA MET A 671 37.48 -10.18 -8.00
C MET A 671 38.11 -11.29 -8.88
N THR A 672 39.32 -11.76 -8.56
CA THR A 672 39.92 -12.90 -9.27
C THR A 672 39.26 -14.21 -8.86
N ILE A 673 38.87 -14.35 -7.59
CA ILE A 673 38.12 -15.50 -7.09
C ILE A 673 36.75 -15.57 -7.77
N ILE A 674 36.02 -14.44 -7.80
CA ILE A 674 34.72 -14.33 -8.48
C ILE A 674 34.83 -14.71 -9.96
N ALA A 675 35.87 -14.24 -10.66
CA ALA A 675 36.08 -14.60 -12.05
C ALA A 675 36.31 -16.12 -12.24
N GLY A 676 37.01 -16.77 -11.30
CA GLY A 676 37.17 -18.23 -11.29
C GLY A 676 35.87 -18.97 -10.97
N TYR A 677 35.11 -18.51 -9.96
CA TYR A 677 33.82 -19.10 -9.57
C TYR A 677 32.78 -19.03 -10.70
N ARG A 678 32.74 -17.93 -11.46
CA ARG A 678 31.86 -17.82 -12.64
C ARG A 678 32.20 -18.86 -13.72
N MET A 679 33.49 -19.07 -14.00
CA MET A 679 33.95 -20.10 -14.93
C MET A 679 33.60 -21.51 -14.43
N ALA A 680 33.82 -21.76 -13.14
CA ALA A 680 33.50 -23.03 -12.50
C ALA A 680 31.99 -23.32 -12.51
N ALA A 681 31.15 -22.35 -12.16
CA ALA A 681 29.70 -22.50 -12.15
C ALA A 681 29.12 -22.77 -13.55
N GLU A 682 29.64 -22.10 -14.59
CA GLU A 682 29.23 -22.39 -15.97
C GLU A 682 29.62 -23.81 -16.41
N CYS A 683 30.83 -24.24 -16.06
CA CYS A 683 31.30 -25.61 -16.30
C CYS A 683 30.45 -26.65 -15.56
N ALA A 684 30.22 -26.45 -14.27
CA ALA A 684 29.37 -27.30 -13.44
C ALA A 684 27.94 -27.41 -13.98
N ARG A 685 27.33 -26.28 -14.39
CA ARG A 685 26.00 -26.26 -15.02
C ARG A 685 25.97 -27.06 -16.32
N ASN A 686 27.00 -26.93 -17.15
CA ASN A 686 27.11 -27.69 -18.40
C ASN A 686 27.30 -29.19 -18.14
N ALA A 687 28.07 -29.57 -17.11
CA ALA A 687 28.25 -30.96 -16.69
C ALA A 687 26.90 -31.59 -16.29
N LEU A 688 26.08 -30.89 -15.50
CA LEU A 688 24.73 -31.36 -15.15
C LEU A 688 23.86 -31.53 -16.39
N LEU A 689 23.83 -30.54 -17.30
CA LEU A 689 23.03 -30.59 -18.52
C LEU A 689 23.38 -31.76 -19.45
N GLN A 690 24.62 -32.24 -19.44
CA GLN A 690 25.02 -33.40 -20.24
C GLN A 690 24.58 -34.74 -19.65
N LYS A 691 24.19 -34.77 -18.37
CA LYS A 691 23.91 -35.99 -17.61
C LYS A 691 22.45 -36.15 -17.20
N VAL A 692 21.58 -35.22 -17.59
CA VAL A 692 20.13 -35.33 -17.35
C VAL A 692 19.52 -36.48 -18.14
N VAL A 693 18.51 -37.10 -17.53
CA VAL A 693 17.61 -38.04 -18.19
C VAL A 693 16.23 -37.41 -18.28
N ASP A 694 15.59 -37.49 -19.45
CA ASP A 694 14.23 -36.98 -19.66
C ASP A 694 13.34 -38.11 -20.18
N ASN A 695 12.34 -38.48 -19.38
CA ASN A 695 11.40 -39.56 -19.68
C ASN A 695 9.98 -39.06 -19.97
N LYS A 696 9.79 -37.76 -20.29
CA LYS A 696 8.47 -37.14 -20.50
C LYS A 696 7.53 -37.89 -21.43
N GLU A 697 8.06 -38.47 -22.50
CA GLU A 697 7.27 -39.16 -23.52
C GLU A 697 6.68 -40.49 -23.02
N ASN A 698 7.24 -41.07 -21.95
CA ASN A 698 6.79 -42.34 -21.38
C ASN A 698 6.13 -42.11 -20.02
N GLU A 699 4.80 -42.08 -20.00
CA GLU A 699 3.99 -41.75 -18.81
C GLU A 699 4.26 -42.69 -17.62
N GLU A 700 4.47 -43.99 -17.85
CA GLU A 700 4.77 -44.95 -16.78
C GLU A 700 6.15 -44.70 -16.16
N LYS A 701 7.18 -44.51 -17.00
CA LYS A 701 8.53 -44.19 -16.53
C LYS A 701 8.57 -42.82 -15.84
N PHE A 702 7.89 -41.83 -16.39
CA PHE A 702 7.81 -40.51 -15.81
C PHE A 702 7.11 -40.52 -14.45
N LYS A 703 6.02 -41.30 -14.30
CA LYS A 703 5.37 -41.49 -13.00
C LYS A 703 6.30 -42.17 -11.98
N LEU A 704 7.10 -43.15 -12.42
CA LEU A 704 8.12 -43.77 -11.56
C LEU A 704 9.22 -42.78 -11.17
N ASP A 705 9.65 -41.91 -12.07
CA ASP A 705 10.65 -40.87 -11.78
C ASP A 705 10.10 -39.85 -10.75
N LEU A 706 8.85 -39.41 -10.91
CA LEU A 706 8.17 -38.56 -9.91
C LEU A 706 8.10 -39.25 -8.54
N MET A 707 7.79 -40.55 -8.51
CA MET A 707 7.75 -41.33 -7.28
C MET A 707 9.14 -41.36 -6.60
N LYS A 708 10.21 -41.59 -7.37
CA LYS A 708 11.59 -41.57 -6.87
C LYS A 708 11.97 -40.21 -6.29
N ILE A 709 11.66 -39.12 -7.01
CA ILE A 709 11.94 -37.75 -6.55
C ILE A 709 11.21 -37.46 -5.24
N ALA A 710 9.91 -37.78 -5.16
CA ALA A 710 9.13 -37.59 -3.94
C ALA A 710 9.70 -38.39 -2.75
N MET A 711 10.09 -39.65 -2.98
CA MET A 711 10.73 -40.47 -1.94
C MET A 711 12.05 -39.87 -1.46
N THR A 712 12.87 -39.32 -2.37
CA THR A 712 14.13 -38.65 -2.01
C THR A 712 13.86 -37.41 -1.16
N THR A 713 13.00 -36.49 -1.61
CA THR A 713 12.68 -35.23 -0.89
C THR A 713 12.06 -35.48 0.48
N LEU A 714 11.25 -36.53 0.64
CA LEU A 714 10.62 -36.87 1.92
C LEU A 714 11.55 -37.61 2.90
N SER A 715 12.72 -38.11 2.44
CA SER A 715 13.58 -38.98 3.25
C SER A 715 14.30 -38.26 4.40
N SER A 716 14.46 -36.94 4.36
CA SER A 716 15.09 -36.16 5.44
C SER A 716 14.11 -35.64 6.51
N LYS A 717 12.82 -35.95 6.37
CA LYS A 717 11.75 -35.33 7.16
C LYS A 717 11.03 -36.33 8.06
N ILE A 718 10.09 -35.84 8.87
CA ILE A 718 9.26 -36.68 9.76
C ILE A 718 8.47 -37.76 8.99
N LEU A 719 8.18 -37.50 7.72
CA LEU A 719 7.48 -38.42 6.81
C LEU A 719 8.37 -39.56 6.29
N SER A 720 9.65 -39.61 6.66
CA SER A 720 10.61 -40.63 6.20
C SER A 720 10.20 -42.07 6.51
N GLN A 721 9.50 -42.30 7.63
CA GLN A 721 9.03 -43.63 8.04
C GLN A 721 7.99 -44.21 7.09
N ASP A 722 7.08 -43.36 6.59
CA ASP A 722 5.98 -43.72 5.69
C ASP A 722 6.15 -43.04 4.31
N LYS A 723 7.39 -42.81 3.88
CA LYS A 723 7.70 -42.00 2.69
C LYS A 723 7.10 -42.55 1.39
N GLU A 724 7.00 -43.86 1.24
CA GLU A 724 6.36 -44.48 0.06
C GLU A 724 4.87 -44.11 -0.03
N HIS A 725 4.18 -44.07 1.11
CA HIS A 725 2.77 -43.70 1.19
C HIS A 725 2.59 -42.23 0.80
N PHE A 726 3.33 -41.32 1.44
CA PHE A 726 3.25 -39.89 1.14
C PHE A 726 3.75 -39.51 -0.26
N ALA A 727 4.75 -40.22 -0.79
CA ALA A 727 5.21 -40.07 -2.16
C ALA A 727 4.08 -40.40 -3.16
N LYS A 728 3.36 -41.51 -2.92
CA LYS A 728 2.21 -41.88 -3.75
C LYS A 728 1.12 -40.80 -3.69
N LEU A 729 0.80 -40.30 -2.49
CA LEU A 729 -0.19 -39.23 -2.30
C LEU A 729 0.20 -37.96 -3.06
N ALA A 730 1.46 -37.52 -2.96
CA ALA A 730 1.96 -36.32 -3.62
C ALA A 730 1.95 -36.46 -5.15
N VAL A 731 2.42 -37.59 -5.68
CA VAL A 731 2.42 -37.86 -7.12
C VAL A 731 1.01 -37.94 -7.68
N ASP A 732 0.11 -38.68 -7.03
CA ASP A 732 -1.28 -38.80 -7.48
C ASP A 732 -2.01 -37.44 -7.39
N ALA A 733 -1.70 -36.59 -6.40
CA ALA A 733 -2.26 -35.24 -6.30
C ALA A 733 -1.76 -34.31 -7.42
N VAL A 734 -0.46 -34.31 -7.72
CA VAL A 734 0.12 -33.46 -8.78
C VAL A 734 -0.32 -33.89 -10.17
N LEU A 735 -0.41 -35.21 -10.43
CA LEU A 735 -0.90 -35.71 -11.72
C LEU A 735 -2.37 -35.33 -11.98
N ARG A 736 -3.19 -35.17 -10.92
CA ARG A 736 -4.58 -34.70 -11.04
C ARG A 736 -4.69 -33.24 -11.52
N LEU A 737 -3.67 -32.42 -11.28
CA LEU A 737 -3.65 -31.01 -11.71
C LEU A 737 -3.51 -30.84 -13.23
N LYS A 738 -3.24 -31.92 -14.00
CA LYS A 738 -3.16 -31.93 -15.47
C LYS A 738 -2.28 -30.80 -16.05
N GLY A 739 -1.14 -30.54 -15.43
CA GLY A 739 -0.15 -29.54 -15.89
C GLY A 739 -0.34 -28.13 -15.33
N SER A 740 -1.31 -27.89 -14.44
CA SER A 740 -1.35 -26.67 -13.64
C SER A 740 -0.26 -26.71 -12.56
N THR A 741 0.51 -25.63 -12.41
CA THR A 741 1.48 -25.45 -11.32
C THR A 741 0.87 -24.79 -10.09
N ASN A 742 -0.42 -24.46 -10.10
CA ASN A 742 -1.02 -23.80 -8.94
C ASN A 742 -1.31 -24.81 -7.83
N LEU A 743 -0.40 -24.86 -6.85
CA LEU A 743 -0.52 -25.70 -5.65
C LEU A 743 -1.70 -25.32 -4.77
N GLU A 744 -2.25 -24.10 -4.89
CA GLU A 744 -3.47 -23.70 -4.17
C GLU A 744 -4.68 -24.56 -4.56
N SER A 745 -4.63 -25.27 -5.69
CA SER A 745 -5.65 -26.25 -6.10
C SER A 745 -5.63 -27.52 -5.24
N ILE A 746 -4.56 -27.76 -4.49
CA ILE A 746 -4.44 -28.88 -3.54
C ILE A 746 -4.73 -28.32 -2.15
N GLN A 747 -5.84 -28.75 -1.55
CA GLN A 747 -6.18 -28.38 -0.19
C GLN A 747 -5.59 -29.39 0.80
N ILE A 748 -4.86 -28.92 1.80
CA ILE A 748 -4.38 -29.75 2.91
C ILE A 748 -5.26 -29.48 4.14
N ILE A 749 -5.89 -30.52 4.68
CA ILE A 749 -6.68 -30.44 5.91
C ILE A 749 -5.97 -31.23 7.00
N LYS A 750 -5.60 -30.55 8.10
CA LYS A 750 -4.97 -31.17 9.28
C LYS A 750 -6.04 -31.55 10.29
N LYS A 751 -6.15 -32.82 10.65
CA LYS A 751 -7.03 -33.29 11.73
C LYS A 751 -6.23 -34.09 12.77
N PRO A 752 -6.21 -33.64 14.05
CA PRO A 752 -5.51 -34.36 15.10
C PRO A 752 -6.16 -35.72 15.39
N GLY A 753 -5.35 -36.68 15.82
CA GLY A 753 -5.76 -38.03 16.17
C GLY A 753 -5.43 -39.06 15.08
N GLY A 754 -5.01 -40.26 15.51
CA GLY A 754 -4.56 -41.33 14.63
C GLY A 754 -3.06 -41.26 14.30
N SER A 755 -2.62 -42.14 13.40
CA SER A 755 -1.25 -42.22 12.90
C SER A 755 -1.07 -41.44 11.59
N LEU A 756 0.17 -41.04 11.26
CA LEU A 756 0.48 -40.36 9.98
C LEU A 756 0.09 -41.20 8.75
N LYS A 757 0.21 -42.52 8.85
CA LYS A 757 -0.17 -43.48 7.81
C LYS A 757 -1.66 -43.49 7.45
N GLU A 758 -2.52 -43.00 8.35
CA GLU A 758 -3.96 -42.83 8.08
C GLU A 758 -4.27 -41.60 7.22
N SER A 759 -3.25 -40.78 6.88
CA SER A 759 -3.41 -39.67 5.94
C SER A 759 -3.76 -40.20 4.55
N PHE A 760 -4.62 -39.51 3.82
CA PHE A 760 -5.05 -39.97 2.50
C PHE A 760 -5.38 -38.81 1.56
N LEU A 761 -5.32 -39.09 0.26
CA LEU A 761 -5.77 -38.22 -0.82
C LEU A 761 -7.19 -38.64 -1.17
N ASP A 762 -8.14 -37.74 -0.97
CA ASP A 762 -9.53 -38.00 -1.29
C ASP A 762 -9.73 -38.11 -2.81
N GLU A 763 -10.58 -39.03 -3.29
CA GLU A 763 -10.86 -39.19 -4.73
C GLU A 763 -11.72 -38.05 -5.30
N GLY A 764 -12.38 -37.28 -4.43
CA GLY A 764 -13.13 -36.10 -4.81
C GLY A 764 -12.59 -34.85 -4.12
N PHE A 765 -13.43 -34.22 -3.31
CA PHE A 765 -13.09 -33.01 -2.59
C PHE A 765 -13.76 -32.96 -1.24
N ILE A 766 -13.02 -32.55 -0.21
CA ILE A 766 -13.54 -32.40 1.15
C ILE A 766 -13.51 -30.93 1.53
N LEU A 767 -14.65 -30.42 2.00
CA LEU A 767 -14.81 -29.05 2.45
C LEU A 767 -14.99 -29.03 3.98
N ASP A 768 -14.17 -28.22 4.67
CA ASP A 768 -14.24 -28.02 6.13
C ASP A 768 -15.39 -27.08 6.51
N LYS A 769 -16.61 -27.57 6.32
CA LYS A 769 -17.88 -26.92 6.68
C LYS A 769 -18.87 -27.97 7.18
N LYS A 770 -19.92 -27.50 7.85
CA LYS A 770 -20.99 -28.34 8.40
C LYS A 770 -22.29 -28.06 7.64
N ILE A 771 -23.15 -29.07 7.54
CA ILE A 771 -24.46 -28.93 6.92
C ILE A 771 -25.43 -28.27 7.91
N GLY A 772 -26.26 -27.36 7.40
CA GLY A 772 -27.30 -26.66 8.15
C GLY A 772 -28.37 -27.58 8.74
N ILE A 773 -29.16 -27.07 9.69
CA ILE A 773 -30.19 -27.85 10.38
C ILE A 773 -31.41 -28.04 9.46
N GLY A 774 -31.92 -29.26 9.34
CA GLY A 774 -33.11 -29.58 8.52
C GLY A 774 -32.83 -29.82 7.03
N GLN A 775 -31.57 -29.75 6.61
CA GLN A 775 -31.14 -30.02 5.23
C GLN A 775 -30.77 -31.50 5.03
N PRO A 776 -30.83 -32.03 3.79
CA PRO A 776 -30.43 -33.40 3.51
C PRO A 776 -28.92 -33.58 3.75
N LYS A 777 -28.55 -34.52 4.63
CA LYS A 777 -27.15 -34.84 4.92
C LYS A 777 -26.43 -35.62 3.84
N ARG A 778 -27.19 -36.16 2.88
CA ARG A 778 -26.71 -36.96 1.76
C ARG A 778 -27.53 -36.65 0.52
N ILE A 779 -26.86 -36.33 -0.58
CA ILE A 779 -27.46 -36.02 -1.89
C ILE A 779 -26.79 -36.87 -2.96
N GLU A 780 -27.60 -37.59 -3.74
CA GLU A 780 -27.16 -38.33 -4.93
C GLU A 780 -27.40 -37.51 -6.20
N ASN A 781 -26.51 -37.62 -7.18
CA ASN A 781 -26.50 -36.88 -8.44
C ASN A 781 -26.66 -35.36 -8.24
N ALA A 782 -25.70 -34.79 -7.51
CA ALA A 782 -25.70 -33.38 -7.18
C ALA A 782 -25.51 -32.47 -8.41
N LYS A 783 -26.43 -31.53 -8.57
CA LYS A 783 -26.37 -30.35 -9.43
C LYS A 783 -26.10 -29.14 -8.54
N ILE A 784 -24.89 -28.63 -8.61
CA ILE A 784 -24.33 -27.66 -7.67
C ILE A 784 -24.31 -26.30 -8.35
N LEU A 785 -24.92 -25.30 -7.72
CA LEU A 785 -24.73 -23.90 -8.09
C LEU A 785 -23.72 -23.27 -7.14
N VAL A 786 -22.60 -22.83 -7.70
CA VAL A 786 -21.55 -22.12 -6.98
C VAL A 786 -21.77 -20.62 -7.18
N ALA A 787 -21.90 -19.88 -6.08
CA ALA A 787 -22.34 -18.50 -6.11
C ALA A 787 -21.52 -17.56 -5.22
N ASN A 788 -21.50 -16.28 -5.63
CA ASN A 788 -21.02 -15.17 -4.81
C ASN A 788 -22.12 -14.10 -4.73
N THR A 789 -23.14 -14.35 -3.91
CA THR A 789 -24.26 -13.42 -3.71
C THR A 789 -24.55 -13.19 -2.24
N ALA A 790 -25.13 -12.04 -1.91
CA ALA A 790 -25.59 -11.78 -0.54
C ALA A 790 -26.87 -12.58 -0.27
N MET A 791 -26.87 -13.38 0.79
CA MET A 791 -28.03 -14.14 1.27
C MET A 791 -28.44 -13.71 2.69
N ASP A 792 -28.19 -12.44 3.00
CA ASP A 792 -28.85 -11.70 4.08
C ASP A 792 -30.08 -11.00 3.49
N THR A 793 -31.03 -10.58 4.33
CA THR A 793 -32.09 -9.63 3.98
C THR A 793 -31.53 -8.61 3.00
N ASP A 794 -31.99 -8.67 1.73
CA ASP A 794 -31.49 -7.85 0.63
C ASP A 794 -31.92 -6.39 0.89
N LYS A 795 -31.29 -5.77 1.89
CA LYS A 795 -31.39 -4.35 2.18
C LYS A 795 -31.12 -3.69 0.86
N VAL A 796 -32.15 -3.01 0.37
CA VAL A 796 -32.08 -2.27 -0.87
C VAL A 796 -30.79 -1.47 -0.82
N LYS A 797 -29.80 -1.83 -1.66
CA LYS A 797 -28.46 -1.22 -1.68
C LYS A 797 -28.49 0.22 -2.23
N ILE A 798 -29.63 0.91 -2.08
CA ILE A 798 -29.76 2.35 -2.22
C ILE A 798 -29.31 2.92 -0.87
N TYR A 799 -28.02 3.25 -0.78
CA TYR A 799 -27.35 3.74 0.43
C TYR A 799 -28.14 4.91 1.07
N GLY A 800 -28.66 4.69 2.28
CA GLY A 800 -29.38 5.71 3.05
C GLY A 800 -30.91 5.70 2.92
N ALA A 801 -31.52 4.71 2.26
CA ALA A 801 -32.96 4.51 2.28
C ALA A 801 -33.46 4.19 3.70
N ARG A 802 -33.76 5.23 4.49
CA ARG A 802 -34.56 5.12 5.70
C ARG A 802 -36.02 5.20 5.25
N VAL A 803 -36.73 4.08 5.30
CA VAL A 803 -38.17 4.10 5.07
C VAL A 803 -38.81 4.72 6.30
N ARG A 804 -39.17 6.01 6.20
CA ARG A 804 -39.98 6.67 7.22
C ARG A 804 -41.42 6.22 7.02
N VAL A 805 -41.96 5.60 8.05
CA VAL A 805 -43.32 5.09 8.07
C VAL A 805 -44.20 5.96 8.95
N ASP A 806 -45.42 6.22 8.49
CA ASP A 806 -46.38 7.04 9.22
C ASP A 806 -47.11 6.25 10.33
N SER A 807 -46.95 4.92 10.36
CA SER A 807 -47.51 4.03 11.37
C SER A 807 -46.76 2.69 11.46
N MET A 808 -46.93 1.97 12.59
CA MET A 808 -46.35 0.64 12.77
C MET A 808 -46.83 -0.40 11.75
N SER A 809 -48.05 -0.26 11.22
CA SER A 809 -48.58 -1.16 10.18
C SER A 809 -47.72 -1.16 8.91
N ARG A 810 -47.19 0.00 8.52
CA ARG A 810 -46.30 0.13 7.36
C ARG A 810 -44.92 -0.49 7.59
N VAL A 811 -44.45 -0.57 8.83
CA VAL A 811 -43.21 -1.28 9.16
C VAL A 811 -43.39 -2.77 8.91
N ALA A 812 -44.52 -3.33 9.34
CA ALA A 812 -44.85 -4.74 9.10
C ALA A 812 -44.98 -5.04 7.60
N ASP A 813 -45.56 -4.13 6.81
CA ASP A 813 -45.62 -4.25 5.34
C ASP A 813 -44.21 -4.31 4.71
N ILE A 814 -43.27 -3.49 5.21
CA ILE A 814 -41.88 -3.45 4.70
C ILE A 814 -41.13 -4.72 5.09
N GLU A 815 -41.26 -5.19 6.33
CA GLU A 815 -40.66 -6.45 6.77
C GLU A 815 -41.20 -7.63 5.95
N ALA A 816 -42.51 -7.64 5.67
CA ALA A 816 -43.13 -8.63 4.79
C ALA A 816 -42.60 -8.53 3.35
N ALA A 817 -42.39 -7.32 2.82
CA ALA A 817 -41.83 -7.11 1.49
C ALA A 817 -40.36 -7.55 1.39
N GLU A 818 -39.53 -7.31 2.41
CA GLU A 818 -38.14 -7.80 2.46
C GLU A 818 -38.08 -9.33 2.49
N LYS A 819 -38.93 -9.96 3.32
CA LYS A 819 -39.08 -11.43 3.34
C LYS A 819 -39.56 -11.97 1.99
N GLN A 820 -40.53 -11.30 1.36
CA GLN A 820 -41.06 -11.70 0.06
C GLN A 820 -39.98 -11.59 -1.04
N LYS A 821 -39.18 -10.53 -1.05
CA LYS A 821 -38.07 -10.37 -1.99
C LYS A 821 -36.99 -11.44 -1.81
N MET A 822 -36.67 -11.79 -0.56
CA MET A 822 -35.75 -12.90 -0.28
C MET A 822 -36.31 -14.24 -0.75
N ARG A 823 -37.62 -14.46 -0.54
CA ARG A 823 -38.32 -15.62 -1.06
C ARG A 823 -38.24 -15.69 -2.59
N GLU A 824 -38.57 -14.60 -3.30
CA GLU A 824 -38.46 -14.53 -4.76
C GLU A 824 -37.04 -14.83 -5.27
N LYS A 825 -36.01 -14.34 -4.56
CA LYS A 825 -34.62 -14.63 -4.90
C LYS A 825 -34.26 -16.11 -4.71
N VAL A 826 -34.71 -16.71 -3.62
CA VAL A 826 -34.53 -18.16 -3.37
C VAL A 826 -35.31 -18.98 -4.39
N ASP A 827 -36.55 -18.58 -4.74
CA ASP A 827 -37.37 -19.22 -5.76
C ASP A 827 -36.70 -19.17 -7.14
N LYS A 828 -36.05 -18.05 -7.49
CA LYS A 828 -35.20 -17.96 -8.70
C LYS A 828 -34.04 -18.95 -8.66
N ILE A 829 -33.43 -19.16 -7.50
CA ILE A 829 -32.33 -20.12 -7.34
C ILE A 829 -32.87 -21.56 -7.49
N ILE A 830 -34.01 -21.87 -6.88
CA ILE A 830 -34.70 -23.16 -6.98
C ILE A 830 -35.10 -23.45 -8.43
N ALA A 831 -35.50 -22.42 -9.20
CA ALA A 831 -35.89 -22.54 -10.61
C ALA A 831 -34.77 -23.08 -11.52
N HIS A 832 -33.49 -22.99 -11.11
CA HIS A 832 -32.37 -23.62 -11.83
C HIS A 832 -32.37 -25.16 -11.72
N GLY A 833 -33.25 -25.75 -10.91
CA GLY A 833 -33.35 -27.20 -10.76
C GLY A 833 -32.14 -27.83 -10.09
N ILE A 834 -31.55 -27.09 -9.12
CA ILE A 834 -30.37 -27.49 -8.35
C ILE A 834 -30.78 -28.27 -7.09
N ASN A 835 -29.88 -29.08 -6.57
CA ASN A 835 -30.06 -29.77 -5.28
C ASN A 835 -29.01 -29.36 -4.24
N CYS A 836 -27.95 -28.67 -4.66
CA CYS A 836 -26.95 -28.08 -3.76
C CYS A 836 -26.62 -26.65 -4.19
N PHE A 837 -26.63 -25.73 -3.22
CA PHE A 837 -26.28 -24.33 -3.37
C PHE A 837 -25.07 -24.04 -2.49
N VAL A 838 -23.98 -23.59 -3.10
CA VAL A 838 -22.75 -23.20 -2.39
C VAL A 838 -22.56 -21.70 -2.56
N ASN A 839 -22.48 -20.97 -1.45
CA ASN A 839 -22.30 -19.53 -1.48
C ASN A 839 -21.04 -19.08 -0.73
N ARG A 840 -20.37 -18.07 -1.29
CA ARG A 840 -19.21 -17.43 -0.65
C ARG A 840 -19.59 -16.72 0.63
N GLN A 841 -20.73 -16.05 0.59
CA GLN A 841 -21.22 -15.24 1.70
C GLN A 841 -22.06 -16.11 2.63
N LEU A 842 -22.33 -15.56 3.82
CA LEU A 842 -23.23 -16.18 4.80
C LEU A 842 -24.66 -16.28 4.23
N ILE A 843 -25.37 -17.33 4.64
CA ILE A 843 -26.78 -17.58 4.34
C ILE A 843 -27.53 -17.47 5.67
N TYR A 844 -28.33 -16.41 5.82
CA TYR A 844 -29.08 -16.20 7.06
C TYR A 844 -30.23 -17.22 7.22
N ASN A 845 -30.72 -17.36 8.46
CA ASN A 845 -31.71 -18.38 8.85
C ASN A 845 -32.96 -18.46 7.95
N PHE A 846 -33.50 -17.33 7.46
CA PHE A 846 -34.73 -17.34 6.65
C PHE A 846 -34.51 -17.95 5.26
N PRO A 847 -33.53 -17.52 4.45
CA PRO A 847 -33.14 -18.24 3.24
C PRO A 847 -32.73 -19.70 3.48
N GLU A 848 -32.02 -19.99 4.57
CA GLU A 848 -31.62 -21.34 4.94
C GLU A 848 -32.85 -22.25 5.16
N GLU A 849 -33.88 -21.76 5.86
CA GLU A 849 -35.15 -22.45 6.05
C GLU A 849 -35.88 -22.71 4.72
N LEU A 850 -35.85 -21.75 3.78
CA LEU A 850 -36.46 -21.91 2.46
C LEU A 850 -35.77 -23.00 1.64
N PHE A 851 -34.43 -23.05 1.67
CA PHE A 851 -33.68 -24.13 1.03
C PHE A 851 -33.96 -25.49 1.68
N ALA A 852 -34.01 -25.55 3.01
CA ALA A 852 -34.35 -26.77 3.73
C ALA A 852 -35.76 -27.29 3.38
N ASN A 853 -36.76 -26.40 3.32
CA ASN A 853 -38.13 -26.72 2.92
C ASN A 853 -38.22 -27.20 1.46
N ALA A 854 -37.36 -26.69 0.57
CA ALA A 854 -37.25 -27.13 -0.82
C ALA A 854 -36.42 -28.42 -0.98
N GLY A 855 -35.81 -28.94 0.11
CA GLY A 855 -34.93 -30.10 0.07
C GLY A 855 -33.57 -29.85 -0.59
N ILE A 856 -33.11 -28.59 -0.64
CA ILE A 856 -31.82 -28.19 -1.21
C ILE A 856 -30.79 -28.05 -0.09
N LEU A 857 -29.59 -28.60 -0.30
CA LEU A 857 -28.44 -28.41 0.59
C LEU A 857 -27.81 -27.04 0.36
N ALA A 858 -27.74 -26.21 1.40
CA ALA A 858 -27.11 -24.90 1.35
C ALA A 858 -25.81 -24.90 2.17
N ILE A 859 -24.70 -24.60 1.49
CA ILE A 859 -23.36 -24.49 2.08
C ILE A 859 -22.97 -23.02 2.06
N GLU A 860 -22.79 -22.43 3.24
CA GLU A 860 -22.42 -21.02 3.39
C GLU A 860 -20.95 -20.81 3.71
N HIS A 861 -20.49 -19.56 3.51
CA HIS A 861 -19.18 -19.10 3.93
C HIS A 861 -18.02 -19.98 3.47
N ALA A 862 -18.10 -20.47 2.23
CA ALA A 862 -16.93 -21.05 1.59
C ALA A 862 -15.99 -19.92 1.18
N ASP A 863 -14.76 -19.91 1.69
CA ASP A 863 -13.76 -18.90 1.36
C ASP A 863 -13.46 -18.88 -0.14
N PHE A 864 -12.76 -17.83 -0.60
CA PHE A 864 -12.46 -17.63 -2.02
C PHE A 864 -11.80 -18.88 -2.64
N ASP A 865 -10.74 -19.38 -2.01
CA ASP A 865 -10.02 -20.59 -2.43
C ASP A 865 -10.92 -21.83 -2.42
N GLY A 866 -11.82 -21.93 -1.43
CA GLY A 866 -12.76 -23.06 -1.32
C GLY A 866 -13.75 -23.11 -2.49
N ILE A 867 -14.21 -21.95 -2.94
CA ILE A 867 -15.14 -21.82 -4.07
C ILE A 867 -14.46 -22.06 -5.41
N GLU A 868 -13.25 -21.53 -5.59
CA GLU A 868 -12.48 -21.79 -6.80
C GLU A 868 -12.13 -23.27 -6.95
N ARG A 869 -11.71 -23.94 -5.86
CA ARG A 869 -11.49 -25.39 -5.84
C ARG A 869 -12.77 -26.15 -6.17
N LEU A 870 -13.91 -25.79 -5.58
CA LEU A 870 -15.19 -26.43 -5.89
C LEU A 870 -15.60 -26.24 -7.35
N ALA A 871 -15.37 -25.08 -7.93
CA ALA A 871 -15.59 -24.83 -9.36
C ALA A 871 -14.70 -25.74 -10.24
N LEU A 872 -13.41 -25.87 -9.91
CA LEU A 872 -12.46 -26.75 -10.62
C LEU A 872 -12.79 -28.25 -10.48
N VAL A 873 -13.31 -28.66 -9.32
CA VAL A 873 -13.69 -30.05 -9.04
C VAL A 873 -14.99 -30.42 -9.76
N THR A 874 -16.03 -29.62 -9.57
CA THR A 874 -17.40 -29.88 -10.04
C THR A 874 -17.63 -29.45 -11.49
N GLY A 875 -16.75 -28.60 -12.03
CA GLY A 875 -16.82 -28.04 -13.38
C GLY A 875 -17.82 -26.90 -13.56
N GLY A 876 -18.39 -26.39 -12.46
CA GLY A 876 -19.32 -25.27 -12.43
C GLY A 876 -18.62 -23.91 -12.50
N GLU A 877 -19.37 -22.86 -12.85
CA GLU A 877 -18.90 -21.48 -12.86
C GLU A 877 -19.38 -20.73 -11.61
N ILE A 878 -18.59 -19.76 -11.13
CA ILE A 878 -18.95 -18.92 -9.99
C ILE A 878 -19.96 -17.85 -10.45
N ALA A 879 -21.24 -18.06 -10.15
CA ALA A 879 -22.31 -17.14 -10.55
C ALA A 879 -22.51 -16.00 -9.54
N SER A 880 -22.68 -14.78 -10.03
CA SER A 880 -23.09 -13.63 -9.20
C SER A 880 -24.54 -13.18 -9.45
N THR A 881 -25.10 -13.53 -10.61
CA THR A 881 -26.46 -13.21 -11.07
C THR A 881 -27.21 -14.48 -11.42
N PHE A 882 -28.53 -14.51 -11.20
CA PHE A 882 -29.37 -15.71 -11.31
C PHE A 882 -30.61 -15.51 -12.19
N ASP A 883 -30.67 -14.41 -12.95
CA ASP A 883 -31.88 -14.03 -13.69
C ASP A 883 -32.16 -14.95 -14.89
N ASN A 884 -31.11 -15.52 -15.51
CA ASN A 884 -31.24 -16.42 -16.65
C ASN A 884 -30.60 -17.79 -16.34
N PRO A 885 -31.39 -18.89 -16.32
CA PRO A 885 -30.87 -20.24 -16.11
C PRO A 885 -29.88 -20.74 -17.15
N GLU A 886 -30.03 -20.31 -18.40
CA GLU A 886 -29.19 -20.78 -19.51
C GLU A 886 -27.77 -20.19 -19.50
N SER A 887 -27.54 -19.08 -18.79
CA SER A 887 -26.24 -18.41 -18.76
C SER A 887 -25.28 -18.94 -17.69
N VAL A 888 -25.71 -19.86 -16.82
CA VAL A 888 -24.91 -20.35 -15.71
C VAL A 888 -24.56 -21.83 -15.90
N LYS A 889 -23.27 -22.13 -15.92
CA LYS A 889 -22.79 -23.51 -15.95
C LYS A 889 -22.84 -24.11 -14.54
N LEU A 890 -23.75 -25.06 -14.34
CA LEU A 890 -23.86 -25.80 -13.08
C LEU A 890 -22.72 -26.80 -12.91
N GLY A 891 -22.27 -26.99 -11.67
CA GLY A 891 -21.35 -28.05 -11.30
C GLY A 891 -22.07 -29.39 -11.12
N HIS A 892 -21.34 -30.49 -11.35
CA HIS A 892 -21.88 -31.84 -11.23
C HIS A 892 -21.01 -32.72 -10.32
N CYS A 893 -21.66 -33.48 -9.44
CA CYS A 893 -21.02 -34.43 -8.54
C CYS A 893 -21.95 -35.64 -8.31
N LYS A 894 -21.42 -36.87 -8.17
CA LYS A 894 -22.26 -38.07 -7.99
C LYS A 894 -22.86 -38.15 -6.59
N LEU A 895 -22.12 -37.78 -5.56
CA LEU A 895 -22.55 -37.88 -4.18
C LEU A 895 -22.01 -36.71 -3.36
N ILE A 896 -22.86 -36.09 -2.54
CA ILE A 896 -22.45 -35.17 -1.48
C ILE A 896 -22.93 -35.75 -0.16
N GLU A 897 -22.05 -35.92 0.82
CA GLU A 897 -22.42 -36.42 2.15
C GLU A 897 -21.60 -35.78 3.28
N GLU A 898 -22.20 -35.70 4.46
CA GLU A 898 -21.48 -35.31 5.68
C GLU A 898 -20.72 -36.51 6.24
N ILE A 899 -19.38 -36.44 6.23
CA ILE A 899 -18.49 -37.46 6.81
C ILE A 899 -17.88 -36.94 8.11
N MET A 900 -17.51 -37.87 8.99
CA MET A 900 -16.80 -37.58 10.23
C MET A 900 -15.35 -37.99 10.10
N ILE A 901 -14.42 -37.03 10.22
CA ILE A 901 -12.97 -37.29 10.23
C ILE A 901 -12.43 -36.86 11.59
N GLY A 902 -12.05 -37.85 12.41
CA GLY A 902 -11.71 -37.60 13.80
C GLY A 902 -12.97 -37.21 14.58
N GLU A 903 -12.98 -36.02 15.18
CA GLU A 903 -14.13 -35.47 15.91
C GLU A 903 -14.93 -34.45 15.08
N ASP A 904 -14.41 -34.04 13.93
CA ASP A 904 -15.00 -33.01 13.08
C ASP A 904 -15.91 -33.60 12.01
N LYS A 905 -17.00 -32.88 11.71
CA LYS A 905 -17.89 -33.17 10.59
C LYS A 905 -17.51 -32.28 9.41
N LEU A 906 -17.31 -32.90 8.25
CA LEU A 906 -16.87 -32.29 7.00
C LEU A 906 -17.81 -32.71 5.88
N ILE A 907 -17.84 -31.94 4.79
CA ILE A 907 -18.67 -32.27 3.62
C ILE A 907 -17.77 -32.91 2.56
N HIS A 908 -18.12 -34.12 2.13
CA HIS A 908 -17.40 -34.88 1.12
C HIS A 908 -18.18 -34.88 -0.20
N PHE A 909 -17.48 -34.52 -1.28
CA PHE A 909 -17.99 -34.51 -2.65
C PHE A 909 -17.33 -35.64 -3.44
N SER A 910 -18.06 -36.71 -3.76
CA SER A 910 -17.53 -37.90 -4.44
C SER A 910 -18.01 -38.01 -5.89
N GLY A 911 -17.15 -38.51 -6.78
CA GLY A 911 -17.50 -38.72 -8.19
C GLY A 911 -17.66 -37.40 -8.95
N VAL A 912 -16.60 -36.61 -8.95
CA VAL A 912 -16.53 -35.25 -9.49
C VAL A 912 -16.22 -35.25 -10.99
N ALA A 913 -16.65 -34.21 -11.71
CA ALA A 913 -16.63 -34.20 -13.18
C ALA A 913 -15.25 -33.90 -13.80
N MET A 914 -14.52 -32.90 -13.29
CA MET A 914 -13.23 -32.46 -13.86
C MET A 914 -12.02 -32.87 -13.01
N GLY A 915 -12.17 -32.95 -11.68
CA GLY A 915 -11.16 -33.48 -10.75
C GLY A 915 -9.81 -32.73 -10.77
N GLN A 916 -9.81 -31.45 -11.14
CA GLN A 916 -8.59 -30.63 -11.30
C GLN A 916 -8.10 -30.00 -9.98
N ALA A 917 -8.82 -30.18 -8.89
CA ALA A 917 -8.41 -29.85 -7.53
C ALA A 917 -8.68 -31.06 -6.64
N CYS A 918 -7.95 -31.17 -5.53
CA CYS A 918 -8.04 -32.33 -4.65
C CYS A 918 -7.78 -31.95 -3.19
N THR A 919 -8.17 -32.83 -2.27
CA THR A 919 -7.97 -32.63 -0.83
C THR A 919 -7.11 -33.75 -0.27
N ILE A 920 -6.01 -33.37 0.41
CA ILE A 920 -5.19 -34.27 1.20
C ILE A 920 -5.55 -34.06 2.67
N VAL A 921 -5.96 -35.13 3.35
CA VAL A 921 -6.24 -35.11 4.78
C VAL A 921 -5.03 -35.66 5.51
N LEU A 922 -4.40 -34.83 6.34
CA LEU A 922 -3.31 -35.21 7.22
C LEU A 922 -3.84 -35.58 8.60
N ARG A 923 -3.50 -36.79 9.05
CA ARG A 923 -3.80 -37.33 10.38
C ARG A 923 -2.50 -37.43 11.18
N GLY A 924 -2.54 -37.19 12.47
CA GLY A 924 -1.33 -37.19 13.27
C GLY A 924 -1.59 -37.03 14.77
N ALA A 925 -0.65 -37.52 15.57
CA ALA A 925 -0.79 -37.58 17.02
C ALA A 925 -0.80 -36.20 17.69
N SER A 926 -0.14 -35.20 17.11
CA SER A 926 -0.05 -33.85 17.65
C SER A 926 -0.05 -32.79 16.55
N HIS A 927 -0.40 -31.56 16.90
CA HIS A 927 -0.38 -30.42 15.98
C HIS A 927 1.03 -30.16 15.42
N HIS A 928 2.07 -30.26 16.25
CA HIS A 928 3.46 -30.08 15.80
C HIS A 928 3.88 -31.08 14.71
N VAL A 929 3.46 -32.34 14.84
CA VAL A 929 3.73 -33.38 13.83
C VAL A 929 2.94 -33.10 12.55
N LEU A 930 1.70 -32.62 12.67
CA LEU A 930 0.85 -32.25 11.53
C LEU A 930 1.38 -31.03 10.78
N ASP A 931 1.85 -30.01 11.50
CA ASP A 931 2.43 -28.80 10.91
C ASP A 931 3.72 -29.13 10.15
N GLU A 932 4.55 -30.02 10.69
CA GLU A 932 5.76 -30.46 9.99
C GLU A 932 5.44 -31.41 8.82
N ALA A 933 4.44 -32.28 8.96
CA ALA A 933 3.96 -33.13 7.86
C ALA A 933 3.40 -32.30 6.70
N GLU A 934 2.64 -31.23 6.99
CA GLU A 934 2.11 -30.30 5.98
C GLU A 934 3.24 -29.63 5.20
N ARG A 935 4.25 -29.08 5.89
CA ARG A 935 5.42 -28.48 5.22
C ARG A 935 6.21 -29.51 4.41
N SER A 936 6.48 -30.66 5.02
CA SER A 936 7.20 -31.76 4.37
C SER A 936 6.54 -32.18 3.06
N LEU A 937 5.20 -32.27 3.07
CA LEU A 937 4.40 -32.59 1.91
C LEU A 937 4.35 -31.43 0.91
N HIS A 938 4.26 -30.19 1.38
CA HIS A 938 4.28 -29.00 0.53
C HIS A 938 5.55 -28.95 -0.32
N ASP A 939 6.72 -29.16 0.27
CA ASP A 939 8.00 -29.18 -0.45
C ASP A 939 8.03 -30.27 -1.52
N ALA A 940 7.49 -31.47 -1.22
CA ALA A 940 7.37 -32.54 -2.20
C ALA A 940 6.42 -32.14 -3.35
N LEU A 941 5.27 -31.52 -3.05
CA LEU A 941 4.33 -31.02 -4.05
C LEU A 941 4.95 -29.93 -4.93
N CYS A 942 5.74 -29.01 -4.36
CA CYS A 942 6.48 -27.99 -5.07
C CYS A 942 7.44 -28.62 -6.09
N VAL A 943 8.33 -29.51 -5.65
CA VAL A 943 9.30 -30.17 -6.54
C VAL A 943 8.60 -30.95 -7.66
N LEU A 944 7.57 -31.71 -7.32
CA LEU A 944 6.83 -32.50 -8.31
C LEU A 944 6.12 -31.61 -9.33
N SER A 945 5.46 -30.54 -8.89
CA SER A 945 4.78 -29.59 -9.78
C SER A 945 5.74 -28.93 -10.77
N GLN A 946 6.95 -28.58 -10.32
CA GLN A 946 8.01 -28.03 -11.17
C GLN A 946 8.58 -29.10 -12.12
N THR A 947 8.69 -30.35 -11.66
CA THR A 947 9.16 -31.48 -12.48
C THR A 947 8.17 -31.86 -13.58
N VAL A 948 6.86 -31.65 -13.37
CA VAL A 948 5.86 -31.81 -14.45
C VAL A 948 6.10 -30.82 -15.59
N ASN A 949 6.56 -29.60 -15.30
CA ASN A 949 6.95 -28.62 -16.31
C ASN A 949 8.32 -28.93 -16.92
N ASP A 950 9.29 -29.24 -16.07
CA ASP A 950 10.66 -29.61 -16.43
C ASP A 950 10.95 -31.07 -16.06
N SER A 951 10.71 -31.97 -17.01
CA SER A 951 10.77 -33.42 -16.84
C SER A 951 12.17 -34.00 -16.70
N ARG A 952 13.20 -33.17 -16.68
CA ARG A 952 14.60 -33.59 -16.58
C ARG A 952 14.95 -34.00 -15.15
N VAL A 953 15.53 -35.20 -15.02
CA VAL A 953 15.86 -35.84 -13.76
C VAL A 953 17.36 -36.16 -13.69
N LEU A 954 17.91 -36.12 -12.49
CA LEU A 954 19.28 -36.52 -12.18
C LEU A 954 19.28 -37.57 -11.06
N LEU A 955 20.40 -38.27 -10.91
CA LEU A 955 20.67 -39.09 -9.72
C LEU A 955 20.92 -38.18 -8.51
N GLY A 956 20.57 -38.62 -7.30
CA GLY A 956 20.78 -37.86 -6.07
C GLY A 956 21.95 -38.35 -5.22
N GLY A 957 21.85 -38.20 -3.90
CA GLY A 957 22.80 -38.82 -2.95
C GLY A 957 24.24 -38.30 -3.03
N GLY A 958 24.43 -37.04 -3.43
CA GLY A 958 25.75 -36.43 -3.61
C GLY A 958 26.41 -36.70 -4.97
N TRP A 959 25.77 -37.50 -5.83
CA TRP A 959 26.28 -37.79 -7.17
C TRP A 959 26.38 -36.53 -8.06
N PRO A 960 25.38 -35.62 -8.13
CA PRO A 960 25.47 -34.42 -8.97
C PRO A 960 26.66 -33.54 -8.59
N GLU A 961 26.88 -33.36 -7.29
CA GLU A 961 27.94 -32.53 -6.75
C GLU A 961 29.33 -33.09 -7.09
N MET A 962 29.48 -34.41 -7.06
CA MET A 962 30.72 -35.06 -7.46
C MET A 962 30.99 -35.02 -8.96
N VAL A 963 29.96 -35.17 -9.79
CA VAL A 963 30.08 -35.01 -11.25
C VAL A 963 30.53 -33.59 -11.60
N MET A 964 29.89 -32.58 -10.98
CA MET A 964 30.30 -31.19 -11.14
C MET A 964 31.74 -30.97 -10.65
N ALA A 965 32.10 -31.51 -9.48
CA ALA A 965 33.43 -31.36 -8.91
C ALA A 965 34.54 -31.92 -9.81
N ARG A 966 34.31 -33.06 -10.47
CA ARG A 966 35.26 -33.67 -11.41
C ARG A 966 35.51 -32.76 -12.61
N ASP A 967 34.47 -32.33 -13.29
CA ASP A 967 34.59 -31.52 -14.51
C ASP A 967 35.18 -30.13 -14.21
N VAL A 968 34.84 -29.56 -13.04
CA VAL A 968 35.45 -28.32 -12.54
C VAL A 968 36.94 -28.51 -12.20
N ASP A 969 37.34 -29.66 -11.64
CA ASP A 969 38.76 -29.96 -11.37
C ASP A 969 39.57 -30.11 -12.67
N GLU A 970 38.98 -30.74 -13.71
CA GLU A 970 39.58 -30.80 -15.04
C GLU A 970 39.77 -29.40 -15.65
N LEU A 971 38.76 -28.52 -15.51
CA LEU A 971 38.86 -27.12 -15.93
C LEU A 971 39.96 -26.37 -15.17
N ALA A 972 40.15 -26.66 -13.87
CA ALA A 972 41.19 -26.04 -13.06
C ALA A 972 42.59 -26.37 -13.60
N ARG A 973 42.84 -27.63 -14.02
CA ARG A 973 44.14 -28.10 -14.55
C ARG A 973 44.53 -27.43 -15.86
N VAL A 974 43.57 -27.07 -16.71
CA VAL A 974 43.84 -26.42 -18.01
C VAL A 974 43.86 -24.89 -17.94
N THR A 975 43.29 -24.30 -16.88
CA THR A 975 43.23 -22.85 -16.72
C THR A 975 44.53 -22.30 -16.13
N PRO A 976 45.21 -21.34 -16.78
CA PRO A 976 46.44 -20.77 -16.22
C PRO A 976 46.19 -19.69 -15.16
N GLY A 977 47.12 -19.58 -14.21
CA GLY A 977 47.21 -18.47 -13.26
C GLY A 977 46.29 -18.59 -12.04
N LYS A 978 46.15 -17.48 -11.29
CA LYS A 978 45.46 -17.45 -9.98
C LYS A 978 43.98 -17.86 -10.03
N LYS A 979 43.34 -17.79 -11.20
CA LYS A 979 41.96 -18.25 -11.40
C LYS A 979 41.81 -19.77 -11.23
N SER A 980 42.86 -20.54 -11.57
CA SER A 980 42.88 -21.99 -11.39
C SER A 980 42.62 -22.40 -9.94
N HIS A 981 43.27 -21.74 -8.98
CA HIS A 981 43.06 -21.99 -7.55
C HIS A 981 41.63 -21.71 -7.08
N ALA A 982 40.95 -20.70 -7.67
CA ALA A 982 39.55 -20.43 -7.36
C ALA A 982 38.62 -21.49 -7.95
N ILE A 983 38.90 -21.99 -9.16
CA ILE A 983 38.15 -23.08 -9.77
C ILE A 983 38.32 -24.38 -8.94
N GLU A 984 39.54 -24.70 -8.52
CA GLU A 984 39.83 -25.83 -7.65
C GLU A 984 39.11 -25.73 -6.29
N ALA A 985 39.04 -24.52 -5.73
CA ALA A 985 38.32 -24.26 -4.48
C ALA A 985 36.80 -24.43 -4.63
N PHE A 986 36.24 -24.06 -5.79
CA PHE A 986 34.84 -24.34 -6.13
C PHE A 986 34.56 -25.85 -6.17
N SER A 987 35.46 -26.64 -6.77
CA SER A 987 35.36 -28.10 -6.76
C SER A 987 35.36 -28.67 -5.33
N ARG A 988 36.24 -28.18 -4.44
CA ARG A 988 36.25 -28.59 -3.03
C ARG A 988 34.95 -28.25 -2.30
N ALA A 989 34.37 -27.08 -2.56
CA ALA A 989 33.09 -26.68 -1.96
C ALA A 989 31.93 -27.57 -2.42
N LEU A 990 31.91 -28.01 -3.68
CA LEU A 990 30.94 -28.98 -4.19
C LEU A 990 31.05 -30.32 -3.45
N VAL A 991 32.28 -30.81 -3.23
CA VAL A 991 32.51 -32.05 -2.48
C VAL A 991 32.07 -31.96 -1.01
N ALA A 992 31.96 -30.76 -0.44
CA ALA A 992 31.53 -30.61 0.95
C ALA A 992 30.09 -31.09 1.18
N ILE A 993 29.21 -31.03 0.19
CA ILE A 993 27.82 -31.50 0.30
C ILE A 993 27.75 -33.01 0.61
N PRO A 994 28.35 -33.91 -0.19
CA PRO A 994 28.41 -35.33 0.16
C PRO A 994 29.13 -35.59 1.49
N THR A 995 30.20 -34.84 1.82
CA THR A 995 30.86 -34.95 3.14
C THR A 995 29.88 -34.71 4.28
N ILE A 996 29.09 -33.65 4.21
CA ILE A 996 28.11 -33.27 5.24
C ILE A 996 26.98 -34.30 5.35
N ILE A 997 26.53 -34.87 4.22
CA ILE A 997 25.53 -35.93 4.22
C ILE A 997 26.05 -37.18 4.98
N ALA A 998 27.32 -37.55 4.78
CA ALA A 998 27.95 -38.64 5.51
C ALA A 998 28.17 -38.29 7.01
N ASP A 999 28.58 -37.07 7.33
CA ASP A 999 28.77 -36.61 8.71
C ASP A 999 27.46 -36.65 9.50
N ASN A 1000 26.36 -36.15 8.94
CA ASN A 1000 25.04 -36.17 9.57
C ASN A 1000 24.50 -37.60 9.74
N ALA A 1001 24.96 -38.54 8.91
CA ALA A 1001 24.67 -39.96 9.06
C ALA A 1001 25.51 -40.66 10.15
N GLY A 1002 26.54 -40.00 10.70
CA GLY A 1002 27.48 -40.59 11.65
C GLY A 1002 28.47 -41.57 11.02
N LEU A 1003 28.70 -41.45 9.70
CA LEU A 1003 29.65 -42.28 8.94
C LEU A 1003 31.02 -41.62 8.87
N ASP A 1004 32.05 -42.38 8.49
CA ASP A 1004 33.38 -41.81 8.20
C ASP A 1004 33.36 -41.09 6.84
N SER A 1005 33.05 -39.80 6.87
CA SER A 1005 32.93 -38.96 5.68
C SER A 1005 34.25 -38.84 4.91
N ALA A 1006 35.40 -38.89 5.59
CA ALA A 1006 36.70 -38.77 4.93
C ALA A 1006 37.00 -39.98 4.05
N GLU A 1007 36.76 -41.19 4.57
CA GLU A 1007 36.94 -42.43 3.82
C GLU A 1007 35.93 -42.56 2.67
N LEU A 1008 34.64 -42.31 2.94
CA LEU A 1008 33.58 -42.43 1.94
C LEU A 1008 33.75 -41.47 0.77
N VAL A 1009 34.11 -40.21 1.04
CA VAL A 1009 34.34 -39.22 -0.01
C VAL A 1009 35.60 -39.54 -0.82
N ALA A 1010 36.64 -40.11 -0.19
CA ALA A 1010 37.82 -40.58 -0.91
C ALA A 1010 37.49 -41.74 -1.88
N GLN A 1011 36.70 -42.71 -1.43
CA GLN A 1011 36.20 -43.80 -2.27
C GLN A 1011 35.32 -43.27 -3.42
N LEU A 1012 34.39 -42.35 -3.11
CA LEU A 1012 33.49 -41.74 -4.08
C LEU A 1012 34.27 -40.96 -5.16
N ARG A 1013 35.31 -40.21 -4.77
CA ARG A 1013 36.23 -39.55 -5.72
C ARG A 1013 36.91 -40.54 -6.66
N ALA A 1014 37.35 -41.69 -6.15
CA ALA A 1014 37.99 -42.72 -6.98
C ALA A 1014 37.00 -43.36 -7.96
N GLU A 1015 35.77 -43.62 -7.54
CA GLU A 1015 34.72 -44.18 -8.40
C GLU A 1015 34.31 -43.22 -9.52
N HIS A 1016 34.20 -41.91 -9.27
CA HIS A 1016 33.82 -40.93 -10.29
C HIS A 1016 34.86 -40.65 -11.37
N GLN A 1017 36.09 -41.15 -11.20
CA GLN A 1017 37.09 -41.17 -12.27
C GLN A 1017 36.78 -42.23 -13.35
N LYS A 1018 35.94 -43.23 -13.03
CA LYS A 1018 35.50 -44.25 -13.99
C LYS A 1018 34.39 -43.69 -14.88
N GLU A 1019 34.40 -44.07 -16.16
CA GLU A 1019 33.32 -43.70 -17.09
C GLU A 1019 32.00 -44.40 -16.70
N GLY A 1020 30.88 -43.68 -16.83
CA GLY A 1020 29.55 -44.24 -16.54
C GLY A 1020 29.20 -44.42 -15.06
N CYS A 1021 29.99 -43.84 -14.14
CA CYS A 1021 29.77 -43.96 -12.71
C CYS A 1021 28.43 -43.35 -12.25
N ALA A 1022 27.61 -44.16 -11.57
CA ALA A 1022 26.35 -43.78 -10.92
C ALA A 1022 26.46 -43.80 -9.37
N ALA A 1023 27.68 -43.81 -8.84
CA ALA A 1023 27.95 -43.97 -7.42
C ALA A 1023 27.60 -42.72 -6.60
N GLY A 1024 26.97 -42.90 -5.44
CA GLY A 1024 26.69 -41.86 -4.47
C GLY A 1024 26.81 -42.40 -3.04
N ILE A 1025 26.39 -41.61 -2.06
CA ILE A 1025 26.44 -42.02 -0.65
C ILE A 1025 25.16 -42.75 -0.29
N ASP A 1026 25.27 -44.05 0.00
CA ASP A 1026 24.20 -44.80 0.62
C ASP A 1026 24.31 -44.71 2.14
N VAL A 1027 23.46 -43.85 2.70
CA VAL A 1027 23.37 -43.57 4.14
C VAL A 1027 22.82 -44.76 4.94
N ILE A 1028 22.12 -45.70 4.30
CA ILE A 1028 21.53 -46.87 4.98
C ILE A 1028 22.59 -47.96 5.17
N THR A 1029 23.34 -48.30 4.12
CA THR A 1029 24.40 -49.31 4.20
C THR A 1029 25.70 -48.76 4.76
N GLY A 1030 25.89 -47.44 4.74
CA GLY A 1030 27.12 -46.80 5.17
C GLY A 1030 28.27 -46.97 4.18
N SER A 1031 27.97 -47.11 2.88
CA SER A 1031 28.94 -47.39 1.82
C SER A 1031 28.66 -46.56 0.56
N VAL A 1032 29.60 -46.59 -0.40
CA VAL A 1032 29.38 -46.02 -1.74
C VAL A 1032 28.52 -47.00 -2.55
N GLY A 1033 27.35 -46.55 -3.01
CA GLY A 1033 26.37 -47.39 -3.72
C GLY A 1033 25.88 -46.76 -5.03
N ASP A 1034 25.28 -47.56 -5.92
CA ASP A 1034 24.72 -47.08 -7.18
C ASP A 1034 23.36 -46.39 -6.95
N MET A 1035 23.29 -45.09 -7.24
CA MET A 1035 22.09 -44.27 -7.02
C MET A 1035 20.95 -44.59 -8.00
N ALA A 1036 21.28 -45.13 -9.18
CA ALA A 1036 20.27 -45.54 -10.15
C ALA A 1036 19.58 -46.83 -9.71
N GLU A 1037 20.33 -47.80 -9.19
CA GLU A 1037 19.80 -49.06 -8.64
C GLU A 1037 19.00 -48.81 -7.34
N LEU A 1038 19.49 -47.93 -6.47
CA LEU A 1038 18.79 -47.53 -5.24
C LEU A 1038 17.58 -46.63 -5.49
N GLY A 1039 17.39 -46.16 -6.73
CA GLY A 1039 16.27 -45.32 -7.12
C GLY A 1039 16.28 -43.92 -6.50
N ILE A 1040 17.46 -43.40 -6.15
CA ILE A 1040 17.62 -42.06 -5.56
C ILE A 1040 17.77 -41.06 -6.70
N SER A 1041 16.69 -40.32 -6.96
CA SER A 1041 16.62 -39.32 -8.03
C SER A 1041 16.20 -37.95 -7.49
N GLU A 1042 16.68 -36.89 -8.13
CA GLU A 1042 16.39 -35.49 -7.82
C GLU A 1042 16.03 -34.72 -9.09
N ALA A 1043 15.25 -33.65 -8.96
CA ALA A 1043 14.86 -32.80 -10.09
C ALA A 1043 16.03 -31.94 -10.57
N PHE A 1044 16.24 -31.87 -11.89
CA PHE A 1044 17.32 -31.07 -12.49
C PHE A 1044 17.21 -29.59 -12.11
N LYS A 1045 15.99 -29.03 -12.17
CA LYS A 1045 15.72 -27.61 -11.88
C LYS A 1045 16.15 -27.23 -10.45
N VAL A 1046 15.93 -28.12 -9.47
CA VAL A 1046 16.34 -27.89 -8.06
C VAL A 1046 17.86 -27.78 -7.96
N LYS A 1047 18.62 -28.73 -8.52
CA LYS A 1047 20.09 -28.71 -8.50
C LYS A 1047 20.68 -27.54 -9.27
N GLN A 1048 20.08 -27.19 -10.41
CA GLN A 1048 20.49 -26.02 -11.17
C GLN A 1048 20.29 -24.72 -10.36
N ALA A 1049 19.15 -24.57 -9.69
CA ALA A 1049 18.86 -23.42 -8.85
C ALA A 1049 19.85 -23.32 -7.67
N ILE A 1050 20.08 -24.44 -6.96
CA ILE A 1050 21.07 -24.51 -5.86
C ILE A 1050 22.44 -24.01 -6.32
N LEU A 1051 22.95 -24.52 -7.45
CA LEU A 1051 24.27 -24.14 -7.98
C LEU A 1051 24.36 -22.64 -8.29
N LEU A 1052 23.37 -22.12 -9.01
CA LEU A 1052 23.37 -20.72 -9.48
C LEU A 1052 23.17 -19.75 -8.31
N SER A 1053 22.14 -19.97 -7.49
CA SER A 1053 21.82 -19.11 -6.37
C SER A 1053 22.92 -19.11 -5.30
N ALA A 1054 23.55 -20.26 -5.02
CA ALA A 1054 24.69 -20.30 -4.11
C ALA A 1054 25.91 -19.53 -4.65
N THR A 1055 26.17 -19.63 -5.95
CA THR A 1055 27.27 -18.90 -6.60
C THR A 1055 27.01 -17.40 -6.60
N GLU A 1056 25.79 -16.96 -6.88
CA GLU A 1056 25.39 -15.55 -6.83
C GLU A 1056 25.52 -14.98 -5.41
N ALA A 1057 25.06 -15.72 -4.40
CA ALA A 1057 25.19 -15.33 -3.00
C ALA A 1057 26.67 -15.18 -2.59
N ALA A 1058 27.51 -16.16 -2.96
CA ALA A 1058 28.95 -16.12 -2.69
C ALA A 1058 29.61 -14.93 -3.40
N GLU A 1059 29.25 -14.64 -4.65
CA GLU A 1059 29.74 -13.48 -5.37
C GLU A 1059 29.33 -12.17 -4.68
N MET A 1060 28.06 -12.02 -4.31
CA MET A 1060 27.56 -10.82 -3.65
C MET A 1060 28.33 -10.52 -2.36
N ILE A 1061 28.55 -11.54 -1.54
CA ILE A 1061 29.28 -11.41 -0.27
C ILE A 1061 30.78 -11.15 -0.51
N LEU A 1062 31.42 -11.80 -1.48
CA LEU A 1062 32.84 -11.58 -1.81
C LEU A 1062 33.15 -10.17 -2.33
N ARG A 1063 32.14 -9.47 -2.88
CA ARG A 1063 32.28 -8.09 -3.36
C ARG A 1063 32.21 -7.04 -2.25
N VAL A 1064 31.78 -7.42 -1.04
CA VAL A 1064 31.69 -6.51 0.10
C VAL A 1064 33.09 -6.26 0.67
N ASP A 1065 33.51 -5.00 0.70
CA ASP A 1065 34.75 -4.55 1.32
C ASP A 1065 34.52 -3.60 2.52
N GLU A 1066 33.31 -3.10 2.70
CA GLU A 1066 32.95 -2.21 3.80
C GLU A 1066 31.53 -2.52 4.33
N ILE A 1067 31.39 -2.66 5.65
CA ILE A 1067 30.10 -2.81 6.33
C ILE A 1067 29.93 -1.60 7.24
N ILE A 1068 28.93 -0.77 6.93
CA ILE A 1068 28.58 0.41 7.72
C ILE A 1068 27.26 0.12 8.43
N THR A 1069 27.33 -0.10 9.74
CA THR A 1069 26.14 -0.28 10.58
C THR A 1069 25.77 1.06 11.18
N CYS A 1070 24.60 1.59 10.78
CA CYS A 1070 24.07 2.80 11.38
C CYS A 1070 23.75 2.56 12.87
N ALA A 1071 23.90 3.61 13.69
CA ALA A 1071 23.61 3.54 15.11
C ALA A 1071 22.18 2.96 15.34
N PRO A 1072 22.05 1.92 16.18
CA PRO A 1072 20.76 1.30 16.45
C PRO A 1072 19.79 2.32 17.03
N ARG A 1073 18.52 2.24 16.62
CA ARG A 1073 17.49 3.18 17.05
C ARG A 1073 17.23 2.97 18.55
N ARG A 1074 17.62 3.91 19.40
CA ARG A 1074 17.32 3.86 20.84
C ARG A 1074 15.81 3.76 21.04
N ARG A 1075 15.35 2.69 21.71
CA ARG A 1075 14.00 2.64 22.27
C ARG A 1075 14.01 3.54 23.50
N GLU A 1076 13.21 4.60 23.51
CA GLU A 1076 12.91 5.30 24.76
C GLU A 1076 12.18 4.31 25.67
N ASP A 1077 12.84 3.90 26.76
CA ASP A 1077 12.23 3.09 27.79
C ASP A 1077 11.05 3.86 28.37
N ARG A 1078 9.84 3.40 28.06
CA ARG A 1078 8.61 3.86 28.69
C ARG A 1078 8.64 3.40 30.15
N MET A 1079 9.00 4.30 31.05
CA MET A 1079 8.64 4.20 32.48
C MET A 1079 7.20 4.62 32.69
#